data_AF-A0A1T3CUL8-F1
#
_entry.id   AF-A0A1T3CUL8-F1
#
_cell.length_a   1.000
_cell.length_b   1.000
_cell.length_c   1.000
_cell.angle_alpha   90.00
_cell.angle_beta   90.00
_cell.angle_gamma   90.00
#
_symmetry.space_group_name_H-M   'P 1'
#
loop_
_entity.id
_entity.type
_entity.pdbx_description
1 polymer ?
#
loop_
_entity_poly.entity_id
_entity_poly.type
_entity_poly.pdbx_seq_one_letter_code
_entity_poly.pdbx_strand_id
1 'polypeptide(L)'
;MDPPEFMPTDQQIKAFKDWIQSKDCKPRIWDAQRWFQTSQQIENVSEDSLDVILGPLIDEAIEDANKAVEERTKALSYLKVPGFGLPLGHMPPEKERFPVLIGVHDYDWKAATLLIREVCMLKFIEEVTNKPQWWEKVFDANIANKWKQEALQMNWEEYRTYADFTPAMADACIDELRNKADLFKKTGLIPIFDYSSCVIKSDTLVPESLRDALRTAAAVLENVPDEEKDWHPGSTHKVLDLVHPSLWPFIYGRTPVLLDKRINLENALNHCGVGTVLPAPKPIEIAGPGSDWSSPLENPVPSLSYKYQWLPCDVLLDGQTAKIDSYINNLHPVEHANFYPIIERFIEKALPAWDVIYRWPTEFEIQRLKSKNARTKCTTSEICNQRYACEPWNRPLDEGEPQRDENEPYTEEYRSSERFKRDMAWLVETHKLDLPEPVSTRENYFRLKPSDVKSSGFFNGASRIQVIVKLANVHLTPEDPDFKFEASQELADWYTSTANASGNDPDLDGSSYKPSSSEDSQSDSDASSSNGRPLSLDLSDYRSIYVDNDPTEFEGGSWHTEGMLNERICATALFYYDSENITDCHLDFRTPADREELVVNLNYEQSQHFPIERTFAIPNANRDTLQHVGGVLTTNSPSTGDADTRAVFFPNLLQHRVSPFRLKDPTRPGHRKILALFLVDPAIPVLSTANVPPQQRHWWAKETRVEEALAARLPNELTKLILDDTTGMPFDLDEAKSIRLDLMDERSMKQDSTEEQLHIANWNFCEH
;
A
#
# COMPACT_ATOMS: atom_id res chain seq x y z
N MET A 1 -16.04 35.70 42.86
CA MET A 1 -16.21 34.33 42.35
C MET A 1 -16.28 33.46 43.57
N ASP A 2 -17.40 32.77 43.77
CA ASP A 2 -17.50 31.76 44.81
C ASP A 2 -16.46 30.65 44.53
N PRO A 3 -15.86 30.04 45.57
CA PRO A 3 -14.91 28.95 45.36
C PRO A 3 -15.60 27.80 44.60
N PRO A 4 -14.89 27.08 43.72
CA PRO A 4 -15.48 25.97 42.98
C PRO A 4 -16.09 24.95 43.94
N GLU A 5 -17.26 24.41 43.59
CA GLU A 5 -17.97 23.40 44.41
C GLU A 5 -17.12 22.16 44.70
N PHE A 6 -16.07 21.94 43.90
CA PHE A 6 -15.19 20.80 43.96
C PHE A 6 -13.74 21.21 43.65
N MET A 7 -12.76 20.61 44.34
CA MET A 7 -11.33 20.74 44.07
C MET A 7 -10.70 19.35 44.06
N PRO A 8 -10.12 18.91 42.93
CA PRO A 8 -9.51 17.59 42.86
C PRO A 8 -8.24 17.51 43.70
N THR A 9 -8.03 16.37 44.35
CA THR A 9 -6.80 16.08 45.10
C THR A 9 -5.61 15.87 44.16
N ASP A 10 -4.38 16.03 44.66
CA ASP A 10 -3.16 15.80 43.87
C ASP A 10 -3.11 14.40 43.22
N GLN A 11 -3.65 13.38 43.91
CA GLN A 11 -3.73 12.01 43.38
C GLN A 11 -4.73 11.91 42.22
N GLN A 12 -5.87 12.60 42.31
CA GLN A 12 -6.87 12.67 41.26
C GLN A 12 -6.36 13.45 40.05
N ILE A 13 -5.66 14.57 40.29
CA ILE A 13 -5.01 15.36 39.24
C ILE A 13 -3.97 14.48 38.52
N LYS A 14 -3.13 13.76 39.26
CA LYS A 14 -2.14 12.86 38.65
C LYS A 14 -2.79 11.76 37.80
N ALA A 15 -3.79 11.06 38.34
CA ALA A 15 -4.50 10.01 37.61
C ALA A 15 -5.20 10.57 36.35
N PHE A 16 -5.73 11.79 36.44
CA PHE A 16 -6.36 12.48 35.30
C PHE A 16 -5.34 12.86 34.23
N LYS A 17 -4.18 13.41 34.63
CA LYS A 17 -3.07 13.70 33.71
C LYS A 17 -2.55 12.42 33.05
N ASP A 18 -2.39 11.33 33.80
CA ASP A 18 -1.97 10.02 33.28
C ASP A 18 -3.01 9.49 32.25
N TRP A 19 -4.30 9.64 32.53
CA TRP A 19 -5.38 9.29 31.60
C TRP A 19 -5.38 10.15 30.34
N ILE A 20 -5.24 11.48 30.45
CA ILE A 20 -5.13 12.38 29.29
C ILE A 20 -3.95 11.95 28.41
N GLN A 21 -2.81 11.65 29.03
CA GLN A 21 -1.59 11.23 28.32
C GLN A 21 -1.70 9.84 27.68
N SER A 22 -2.72 9.04 28.05
CA SER A 22 -2.99 7.73 27.44
C SER A 22 -4.00 7.80 26.30
N LYS A 23 -4.58 8.96 25.99
CA LYS A 23 -5.54 9.12 24.89
C LYS A 23 -4.86 9.45 23.58
N ASP A 24 -5.38 8.85 22.50
CA ASP A 24 -4.93 9.04 21.12
C ASP A 24 -5.13 10.48 20.60
N CYS A 25 -5.92 11.30 21.31
CA CYS A 25 -6.25 12.67 20.94
C CYS A 25 -6.54 13.54 22.17
N LYS A 26 -6.58 14.87 22.01
CA LYS A 26 -7.02 15.78 23.09
C LYS A 26 -8.45 15.36 23.49
N PRO A 27 -8.68 14.89 24.73
CA PRO A 27 -10.02 14.49 25.13
C PRO A 27 -10.92 15.72 25.06
N ARG A 28 -12.10 15.55 24.48
CA ARG A 28 -13.11 16.60 24.52
C ARG A 28 -13.56 16.75 25.97
N ILE A 29 -14.07 17.92 26.34
CA ILE A 29 -14.34 18.22 27.74
C ILE A 29 -15.38 17.26 28.37
N TRP A 30 -16.37 16.82 27.59
CA TRP A 30 -17.34 15.80 28.00
C TRP A 30 -16.70 14.42 28.30
N ASP A 31 -15.66 14.01 27.57
CA ASP A 31 -14.92 12.77 27.85
C ASP A 31 -14.17 12.86 29.17
N ALA A 32 -13.58 14.03 29.43
CA ALA A 32 -12.90 14.32 30.68
C ALA A 32 -13.87 14.36 31.87
N GLN A 33 -15.04 14.97 31.71
CA GLN A 33 -16.12 14.96 32.70
C GLN A 33 -16.54 13.52 33.02
N ARG A 34 -16.81 12.72 32.00
CA ARG A 34 -17.22 11.30 32.15
C ARG A 34 -16.17 10.50 32.90
N TRP A 35 -14.89 10.63 32.53
CA TRP A 35 -13.82 9.94 33.23
C TRP A 35 -13.73 10.36 34.70
N PHE A 36 -13.83 11.66 34.99
CA PHE A 36 -13.74 12.17 36.36
C PHE A 36 -14.91 11.69 37.24
N GLN A 37 -16.13 11.67 36.69
CA GLN A 37 -17.33 11.21 37.39
C GLN A 37 -17.30 9.68 37.62
N THR A 38 -16.92 8.89 36.61
CA THR A 38 -16.93 7.42 36.69
C THR A 38 -15.72 6.86 37.45
N SER A 39 -14.51 7.33 37.15
CA SER A 39 -13.27 6.74 37.70
C SER A 39 -12.90 7.25 39.10
N GLN A 40 -13.40 8.43 39.51
CA GLN A 40 -13.08 9.01 40.82
C GLN A 40 -14.28 9.02 41.80
N GLN A 41 -15.43 8.46 41.40
CA GLN A 41 -16.65 8.30 42.21
C GLN A 41 -17.14 9.62 42.85
N ILE A 42 -17.17 10.70 42.07
CA ILE A 42 -17.62 12.02 42.55
C ILE A 42 -19.08 12.21 42.15
N GLU A 43 -19.97 12.15 43.14
CA GLU A 43 -21.40 12.40 42.95
C GLU A 43 -21.76 13.88 43.28
N ASN A 44 -22.67 14.47 42.51
CA ASN A 44 -23.30 15.78 42.75
C ASN A 44 -22.45 17.05 42.48
N VAL A 45 -21.50 17.03 41.53
CA VAL A 45 -20.80 18.24 41.05
C VAL A 45 -21.40 18.69 39.71
N SER A 46 -21.69 19.98 39.56
CA SER A 46 -22.23 20.55 38.32
C SER A 46 -21.20 20.50 37.17
N GLU A 47 -21.67 20.19 35.95
CA GLU A 47 -20.83 20.14 34.73
C GLU A 47 -20.10 21.47 34.48
N ASP A 48 -20.80 22.59 34.66
CA ASP A 48 -20.21 23.94 34.55
C ASP A 48 -19.05 24.18 35.53
N SER A 49 -19.10 23.58 36.73
CA SER A 49 -18.01 23.70 37.72
C SER A 49 -16.83 22.81 37.36
N LEU A 50 -17.06 21.66 36.72
CA LEU A 50 -16.01 20.78 36.23
C LEU A 50 -15.28 21.40 35.04
N ASP A 51 -15.97 22.06 34.11
CA ASP A 51 -15.34 22.64 32.91
C ASP A 51 -14.27 23.70 33.23
N VAL A 52 -14.55 24.53 34.25
CA VAL A 52 -13.61 25.56 34.73
C VAL A 52 -12.32 24.94 35.28
N ILE A 53 -12.36 23.70 35.77
CA ILE A 53 -11.23 22.98 36.37
C ILE A 53 -10.54 22.09 35.34
N LEU A 54 -11.32 21.31 34.59
CA LEU A 54 -10.82 20.29 33.67
C LEU A 54 -10.15 20.92 32.44
N GLY A 55 -10.66 22.03 31.91
CA GLY A 55 -10.04 22.72 30.77
C GLY A 55 -8.56 23.07 31.02
N PRO A 56 -8.25 23.85 32.06
CA PRO A 56 -6.85 24.16 32.43
C PRO A 56 -6.01 22.92 32.75
N LEU A 57 -6.59 21.89 33.41
CA LEU A 57 -5.87 20.65 33.72
C LEU A 57 -5.54 19.83 32.46
N ILE A 58 -6.41 19.85 31.45
CA ILE A 58 -6.14 19.23 30.15
C ILE A 58 -4.96 19.94 29.48
N ASP A 59 -4.99 21.28 29.42
CA ASP A 59 -3.90 22.05 28.81
C ASP A 59 -2.58 21.86 29.56
N GLU A 60 -2.60 21.82 30.90
CA GLU A 60 -1.44 21.54 31.74
C GLU A 60 -0.88 20.12 31.51
N ALA A 61 -1.76 19.10 31.39
CA ALA A 61 -1.34 17.73 31.10
C ALA A 61 -0.64 17.61 29.74
N ILE A 62 -1.12 18.37 28.75
CA ILE A 62 -0.55 18.45 27.40
C ILE A 62 0.81 19.17 27.44
N GLU A 63 0.93 20.27 28.20
CA GLU A 63 2.20 20.98 28.39
C GLU A 63 3.25 20.08 29.09
N ASP A 64 2.84 19.36 30.14
CA ASP A 64 3.69 18.37 30.82
C ASP A 64 4.16 17.27 29.87
N ALA A 65 3.25 16.78 29.03
CA ALA A 65 3.59 15.79 28.01
C ALA A 65 4.61 16.37 27.01
N ASN A 66 4.40 17.59 26.51
CA ASN A 66 5.31 18.25 25.56
C ASN A 66 6.72 18.39 26.15
N LYS A 67 6.78 18.83 27.41
CA LYS A 67 8.04 18.97 28.13
C LYS A 67 8.76 17.64 28.31
N ALA A 68 8.03 16.57 28.64
CA ALA A 68 8.60 15.23 28.75
C ALA A 68 9.17 14.72 27.41
N VAL A 69 8.50 15.03 26.30
CA VAL A 69 9.00 14.75 24.94
C VAL A 69 10.26 15.53 24.64
N GLU A 70 10.31 16.83 24.96
CA GLU A 70 11.49 17.66 24.77
C GLU A 70 12.69 17.15 25.58
N GLU A 71 12.47 16.77 26.84
CA GLU A 71 13.52 16.22 27.71
C GLU A 71 14.03 14.87 27.18
N ARG A 72 13.14 13.98 26.73
CA ARG A 72 13.50 12.72 26.08
C ARG A 72 14.28 12.97 24.78
N THR A 73 13.84 13.93 23.98
CA THR A 73 14.50 14.32 22.73
C THR A 73 15.91 14.87 22.98
N LYS A 74 16.10 15.66 24.06
CA LYS A 74 17.44 16.10 24.49
C LYS A 74 18.32 14.91 24.87
N ALA A 75 17.77 13.92 25.58
CA ALA A 75 18.48 12.69 25.95
C ALA A 75 18.85 11.82 24.73
N LEU A 76 18.09 11.89 23.65
CA LEU A 76 18.31 11.18 22.38
C LEU A 76 19.08 12.01 21.34
N SER A 77 19.76 13.09 21.75
CA SER A 77 20.38 14.05 20.82
C SER A 77 21.36 13.46 19.79
N TYR A 78 21.93 12.27 20.06
CA TYR A 78 22.84 11.54 19.17
C TYR A 78 22.13 10.67 18.12
N LEU A 79 20.84 10.33 18.30
CA LEU A 79 20.04 9.55 17.36
C LEU A 79 18.78 10.34 17.03
N LYS A 80 18.76 10.94 15.83
CA LYS A 80 17.65 11.78 15.34
C LYS A 80 17.03 11.15 14.10
N VAL A 81 16.03 10.31 14.32
CA VAL A 81 15.21 9.66 13.28
C VAL A 81 13.73 9.73 13.71
N PRO A 82 12.74 9.59 12.81
CA PRO A 82 11.34 9.57 13.21
C PRO A 82 11.08 8.54 14.32
N GLY A 83 10.40 8.97 15.40
CA GLY A 83 10.15 8.17 16.60
C GLY A 83 11.28 8.21 17.65
N PHE A 84 12.47 8.70 17.30
CA PHE A 84 13.65 8.76 18.18
C PHE A 84 14.40 10.08 17.97
N GLY A 85 14.14 11.05 18.85
CA GLY A 85 14.71 12.40 18.73
C GLY A 85 14.02 13.28 17.67
N LEU A 86 13.05 12.73 16.92
CA LEU A 86 12.09 13.44 16.06
C LEU A 86 10.68 12.85 16.27
N PRO A 87 9.60 13.62 16.02
CA PRO A 87 8.24 13.09 16.01
C PRO A 87 8.10 11.88 15.07
N LEU A 88 7.23 10.93 15.39
CA LEU A 88 7.05 9.73 14.55
C LEU A 88 6.52 10.08 13.16
N GLY A 89 5.58 11.04 13.09
CA GLY A 89 5.05 11.59 11.85
C GLY A 89 5.98 12.58 11.13
N HIS A 90 7.20 12.81 11.62
CA HIS A 90 8.10 13.82 11.06
C HIS A 90 8.38 13.63 9.57
N MET A 91 8.20 14.70 8.80
CA MET A 91 8.52 14.81 7.39
C MET A 91 9.38 16.07 7.15
N PRO A 92 10.52 15.96 6.45
CA PRO A 92 11.23 17.14 5.93
C PRO A 92 10.35 17.95 4.96
N PRO A 93 10.79 19.18 4.61
CA PRO A 93 10.13 19.97 3.56
C PRO A 93 9.95 19.15 2.28
N GLU A 94 8.81 19.31 1.61
CA GLU A 94 8.41 18.54 0.42
C GLU A 94 9.53 18.44 -0.65
N LYS A 95 10.27 19.53 -0.87
CA LYS A 95 11.36 19.60 -1.86
C LYS A 95 12.61 18.79 -1.50
N GLU A 96 12.73 18.35 -0.25
CA GLU A 96 13.90 17.66 0.27
C GLU A 96 13.67 16.14 0.40
N ARG A 97 12.44 15.67 0.16
CA ARG A 97 12.04 14.27 0.36
C ARG A 97 11.33 13.70 -0.85
N PHE A 98 11.14 12.39 -0.84
CA PHE A 98 10.22 11.75 -1.78
C PHE A 98 8.76 12.03 -1.37
N PRO A 99 7.85 12.27 -2.34
CA PRO A 99 6.42 12.35 -2.06
C PRO A 99 5.87 11.06 -1.44
N VAL A 100 4.74 11.14 -0.74
CA VAL A 100 4.02 9.98 -0.20
C VAL A 100 2.58 9.97 -0.71
N LEU A 101 2.04 8.78 -0.95
CA LEU A 101 0.68 8.63 -1.45
C LEU A 101 -0.37 9.08 -0.43
N ILE A 102 -0.17 8.72 0.84
CA ILE A 102 -1.07 9.04 1.96
C ILE A 102 -0.21 9.51 3.14
N GLY A 103 -0.21 10.82 3.36
CA GLY A 103 0.58 11.52 4.37
C GLY A 103 -0.23 12.08 5.55
N VAL A 104 0.42 12.93 6.35
CA VAL A 104 -0.13 13.51 7.60
C VAL A 104 -0.93 14.80 7.37
N HIS A 105 -0.73 15.46 6.23
CA HIS A 105 -1.44 16.66 5.82
C HIS A 105 -2.05 16.41 4.44
N ASP A 106 -3.25 16.95 4.16
CA ASP A 106 -4.04 16.80 2.93
C ASP A 106 -3.21 16.38 1.70
N TYR A 107 -3.11 15.06 1.48
CA TYR A 107 -2.53 14.38 0.32
C TYR A 107 -1.26 15.00 -0.28
N ASP A 108 -0.07 14.50 0.14
CA ASP A 108 1.22 15.01 -0.35
C ASP A 108 1.45 14.82 -1.87
N TRP A 109 0.82 13.82 -2.50
CA TRP A 109 1.02 13.57 -3.93
C TRP A 109 -0.23 13.05 -4.61
N LYS A 110 -0.52 13.58 -5.80
CA LYS A 110 -1.61 13.17 -6.67
C LYS A 110 -1.10 13.01 -8.09
N ALA A 111 -1.59 11.99 -8.77
CA ALA A 111 -1.22 11.78 -10.15
C ALA A 111 -2.09 12.64 -11.08
N ALA A 112 -1.51 13.20 -12.14
CA ALA A 112 -2.29 13.85 -13.19
C ALA A 112 -3.36 12.89 -13.72
N THR A 113 -4.60 13.38 -13.84
CA THR A 113 -5.75 12.57 -14.28
C THR A 113 -5.57 12.09 -15.71
N LEU A 114 -5.42 10.78 -15.90
CA LEU A 114 -5.22 10.17 -17.21
C LEU A 114 -6.52 10.15 -18.03
N LEU A 115 -6.38 10.44 -19.32
CA LEU A 115 -7.43 10.21 -20.31
C LEU A 115 -7.52 8.73 -20.66
N ILE A 116 -8.70 8.25 -21.06
CA ILE A 116 -8.88 6.85 -21.49
C ILE A 116 -7.89 6.49 -22.60
N ARG A 117 -7.76 7.38 -23.59
CA ARG A 117 -6.82 7.23 -24.71
C ARG A 117 -5.37 7.12 -24.23
N GLU A 118 -4.95 7.92 -23.25
CA GLU A 118 -3.58 7.85 -22.76
C GLU A 118 -3.30 6.51 -22.05
N VAL A 119 -4.26 5.98 -21.28
CA VAL A 119 -4.11 4.62 -20.72
C VAL A 119 -4.02 3.56 -21.81
N CYS A 120 -4.76 3.71 -22.90
CA CYS A 120 -4.66 2.79 -24.04
C CYS A 120 -3.28 2.89 -24.74
N MET A 121 -2.72 4.11 -24.85
CA MET A 121 -1.34 4.32 -25.34
C MET A 121 -0.32 3.62 -24.44
N LEU A 122 -0.44 3.78 -23.12
CA LEU A 122 0.42 3.13 -22.13
C LEU A 122 0.32 1.60 -22.20
N LYS A 123 -0.88 1.03 -22.36
CA LYS A 123 -1.06 -0.42 -22.61
C LYS A 123 -0.36 -0.87 -23.88
N PHE A 124 -0.53 -0.15 -24.99
CA PHE A 124 0.12 -0.52 -26.25
C PHE A 124 1.65 -0.53 -26.12
N ILE A 125 2.23 0.46 -25.43
CA ILE A 125 3.67 0.51 -25.14
C ILE A 125 4.09 -0.72 -24.30
N GLU A 126 3.33 -1.09 -23.28
CA GLU A 126 3.62 -2.26 -22.47
C GLU A 126 3.61 -3.55 -23.32
N GLU A 127 2.56 -3.77 -24.10
CA GLU A 127 2.42 -4.94 -24.98
C GLU A 127 3.54 -5.05 -26.01
N VAL A 128 3.93 -3.94 -26.64
CA VAL A 128 5.01 -3.96 -27.63
C VAL A 128 6.36 -4.22 -26.98
N THR A 129 6.63 -3.64 -25.80
CA THR A 129 7.90 -3.88 -25.08
C THR A 129 8.02 -5.29 -24.50
N ASN A 130 6.92 -6.07 -24.48
CA ASN A 130 6.94 -7.51 -24.21
C ASN A 130 7.27 -8.37 -25.44
N LYS A 131 7.37 -7.79 -26.65
CA LYS A 131 7.70 -8.57 -27.85
C LYS A 131 9.22 -8.80 -27.98
N PRO A 132 9.65 -9.95 -28.53
CA PRO A 132 11.07 -10.26 -28.77
C PRO A 132 11.77 -9.21 -29.61
N GLN A 133 12.90 -8.69 -29.11
CA GLN A 133 13.74 -7.73 -29.82
C GLN A 133 12.97 -6.47 -30.28
N TRP A 134 11.98 -6.03 -29.49
CA TRP A 134 11.14 -4.89 -29.86
C TRP A 134 11.97 -3.64 -30.17
N TRP A 135 13.09 -3.44 -29.46
CA TRP A 135 14.00 -2.29 -29.58
C TRP A 135 14.75 -2.25 -30.93
N GLU A 136 14.81 -3.35 -31.66
CA GLU A 136 15.33 -3.40 -33.04
C GLU A 136 14.17 -3.35 -34.03
N LYS A 137 13.14 -4.14 -33.78
CA LYS A 137 11.98 -4.32 -34.67
C LYS A 137 11.12 -3.08 -34.81
N VAL A 138 11.13 -2.16 -33.85
CA VAL A 138 10.41 -0.87 -33.94
C VAL A 138 10.93 0.04 -35.08
N PHE A 139 12.16 -0.18 -35.54
CA PHE A 139 12.75 0.54 -36.68
C PHE A 139 12.43 -0.11 -38.03
N ASP A 140 11.95 -1.36 -38.05
CA ASP A 140 11.46 -2.00 -39.27
C ASP A 140 10.04 -1.49 -39.57
N ALA A 141 9.87 -0.81 -40.70
CA ALA A 141 8.60 -0.20 -41.07
C ALA A 141 7.47 -1.22 -41.27
N ASN A 142 7.77 -2.42 -41.75
CA ASN A 142 6.76 -3.47 -41.95
C ASN A 142 6.30 -4.04 -40.61
N ILE A 143 7.23 -4.28 -39.68
CA ILE A 143 6.91 -4.80 -38.35
C ILE A 143 6.17 -3.74 -37.53
N ALA A 144 6.65 -2.50 -37.52
CA ALA A 144 5.97 -1.40 -36.85
C ALA A 144 4.55 -1.20 -37.40
N ASN A 145 4.36 -1.24 -38.74
CA ASN A 145 3.03 -1.17 -39.34
C ASN A 145 2.14 -2.35 -38.92
N LYS A 146 2.70 -3.56 -38.81
CA LYS A 146 1.96 -4.73 -38.31
C LYS A 146 1.44 -4.49 -36.89
N TRP A 147 2.28 -4.01 -35.96
CA TRP A 147 1.85 -3.71 -34.60
C TRP A 147 0.78 -2.60 -34.54
N LYS A 148 0.89 -1.58 -35.41
CA LYS A 148 -0.17 -0.57 -35.56
C LYS A 148 -1.49 -1.20 -36.00
N GLN A 149 -1.48 -2.10 -36.99
CA GLN A 149 -2.69 -2.78 -37.45
C GLN A 149 -3.28 -3.71 -36.37
N GLU A 150 -2.43 -4.43 -35.63
CA GLU A 150 -2.84 -5.24 -34.47
C GLU A 150 -3.57 -4.37 -33.44
N ALA A 151 -3.03 -3.19 -33.10
CA ALA A 151 -3.66 -2.27 -32.16
C ALA A 151 -4.97 -1.68 -32.67
N LEU A 152 -5.07 -1.33 -33.96
CA LEU A 152 -6.30 -0.77 -34.54
C LEU A 152 -7.44 -1.80 -34.66
N GLN A 153 -7.12 -3.09 -34.64
CA GLN A 153 -8.10 -4.19 -34.72
C GLN A 153 -8.47 -4.76 -33.35
N MET A 154 -7.77 -4.35 -32.29
CA MET A 154 -8.05 -4.80 -30.92
C MET A 154 -9.42 -4.28 -30.46
N ASN A 155 -10.15 -5.12 -29.72
CA ASN A 155 -11.38 -4.72 -29.05
C ASN A 155 -11.04 -3.91 -27.78
N TRP A 156 -10.84 -2.60 -27.94
CA TRP A 156 -10.47 -1.71 -26.83
C TRP A 156 -11.57 -1.59 -25.77
N GLU A 157 -12.84 -1.69 -26.17
CA GLU A 157 -13.98 -1.63 -25.23
C GLU A 157 -13.99 -2.81 -24.24
N GLU A 158 -13.43 -3.96 -24.63
CA GLU A 158 -13.22 -5.12 -23.74
C GLU A 158 -12.09 -4.87 -22.73
N TYR A 159 -11.06 -4.10 -23.12
CA TYR A 159 -10.02 -3.69 -22.19
C TYR A 159 -10.52 -2.62 -21.20
N ARG A 160 -11.27 -1.64 -21.69
CA ARG A 160 -11.86 -0.58 -20.86
C ARG A 160 -13.08 0.03 -21.54
N THR A 161 -14.15 0.24 -20.78
CA THR A 161 -15.36 0.92 -21.23
C THR A 161 -15.04 2.27 -21.89
N TYR A 162 -15.64 2.52 -23.07
CA TYR A 162 -15.43 3.71 -23.91
C TYR A 162 -14.03 3.88 -24.50
N ALA A 163 -13.14 2.90 -24.36
CA ALA A 163 -11.82 2.98 -24.93
C ALA A 163 -11.82 2.89 -26.45
N ASP A 164 -10.99 3.74 -27.05
CA ASP A 164 -10.65 3.72 -28.46
C ASP A 164 -9.14 3.88 -28.66
N PHE A 165 -8.69 3.59 -29.87
CA PHE A 165 -7.29 3.72 -30.24
C PHE A 165 -7.18 4.16 -31.70
N THR A 166 -6.59 5.32 -31.93
CA THR A 166 -6.56 5.95 -33.25
C THR A 166 -5.24 5.68 -33.98
N PRO A 167 -5.20 5.87 -35.31
CA PRO A 167 -3.94 5.81 -36.06
C PRO A 167 -2.88 6.80 -35.54
N ALA A 168 -3.29 7.99 -35.10
CA ALA A 168 -2.38 8.99 -34.55
C ALA A 168 -1.77 8.51 -33.21
N MET A 169 -2.56 7.86 -32.34
CA MET A 169 -2.05 7.21 -31.13
C MET A 169 -1.03 6.12 -31.47
N ALA A 170 -1.33 5.28 -32.46
CA ALA A 170 -0.41 4.23 -32.92
C ALA A 170 0.91 4.80 -33.46
N ASP A 171 0.85 5.89 -34.23
CA ASP A 171 2.03 6.59 -34.75
C ASP A 171 2.87 7.18 -33.61
N ALA A 172 2.24 7.91 -32.69
CA ALA A 172 2.90 8.53 -31.55
C ALA A 172 3.59 7.50 -30.65
N CYS A 173 2.91 6.40 -30.32
CA CYS A 173 3.51 5.33 -29.52
C CYS A 173 4.71 4.68 -30.20
N ILE A 174 4.68 4.49 -31.53
CA ILE A 174 5.82 3.91 -32.26
C ILE A 174 7.01 4.86 -32.26
N ASP A 175 6.79 6.17 -32.38
CA ASP A 175 7.87 7.16 -32.27
C ASP A 175 8.43 7.23 -30.85
N GLU A 176 7.57 7.13 -29.83
CA GLU A 176 7.99 7.03 -28.44
C GLU A 176 8.83 5.76 -28.18
N LEU A 177 8.39 4.61 -28.69
CA LEU A 177 9.12 3.34 -28.57
C LEU A 177 10.49 3.41 -29.24
N ARG A 178 10.67 4.15 -30.34
CA ARG A 178 12.00 4.36 -30.95
C ARG A 178 12.94 5.12 -30.01
N ASN A 179 12.43 6.09 -29.26
CA ASN A 179 13.21 6.81 -28.25
C ASN A 179 13.54 5.89 -27.05
N LYS A 180 12.56 5.13 -26.56
CA LYS A 180 12.76 4.14 -25.49
C LYS A 180 13.75 3.03 -25.91
N ALA A 181 13.81 2.67 -27.19
CA ALA A 181 14.76 1.68 -27.70
C ALA A 181 16.23 2.13 -27.55
N ASP A 182 16.53 3.42 -27.72
CA ASP A 182 17.88 3.95 -27.46
C ASP A 182 18.23 3.93 -25.97
N LEU A 183 17.27 4.27 -25.11
CA LEU A 183 17.42 4.12 -23.66
C LEU A 183 17.72 2.67 -23.29
N PHE A 184 16.87 1.73 -23.70
CA PHE A 184 17.02 0.32 -23.41
C PHE A 184 18.38 -0.22 -23.86
N LYS A 185 18.83 0.10 -25.07
CA LYS A 185 20.15 -0.34 -25.57
C LYS A 185 21.31 0.13 -24.71
N LYS A 186 21.21 1.32 -24.10
CA LYS A 186 22.29 1.94 -23.33
C LYS A 186 22.24 1.59 -21.84
N THR A 187 21.06 1.33 -21.29
CA THR A 187 20.86 1.20 -19.84
C THR A 187 20.23 -0.13 -19.41
N GLY A 188 19.60 -0.85 -20.35
CA GLY A 188 18.80 -2.04 -20.07
C GLY A 188 17.44 -1.75 -19.43
N LEU A 189 17.09 -0.49 -19.20
CA LEU A 189 15.85 -0.09 -18.52
C LEU A 189 14.74 0.28 -19.52
N ILE A 190 13.51 -0.10 -19.18
CA ILE A 190 12.30 0.19 -19.97
C ILE A 190 11.27 0.87 -19.05
N PRO A 191 11.19 2.21 -19.06
CA PRO A 191 10.10 2.94 -18.43
C PRO A 191 8.77 2.60 -19.12
N ILE A 192 7.81 2.19 -18.33
CA ILE A 192 6.42 1.89 -18.68
C ILE A 192 5.50 2.58 -17.67
N PHE A 193 4.27 2.87 -18.07
CA PHE A 193 3.35 3.66 -17.24
C PHE A 193 3.97 4.98 -16.77
N ASP A 194 4.79 5.58 -17.64
CA ASP A 194 5.55 6.79 -17.37
C ASP A 194 4.73 8.04 -17.70
N TYR A 195 4.33 8.77 -16.65
CA TYR A 195 3.60 10.04 -16.71
C TYR A 195 3.96 10.91 -15.49
N SER A 196 3.10 11.04 -14.47
CA SER A 196 3.38 11.71 -13.17
C SER A 196 4.34 10.89 -12.29
N SER A 197 4.33 9.58 -12.49
CA SER A 197 5.29 8.64 -11.92
C SER A 197 5.69 7.63 -12.99
N CYS A 198 6.46 6.61 -12.63
CA CYS A 198 6.89 5.61 -13.60
C CYS A 198 7.10 4.24 -12.96
N VAL A 199 6.74 3.19 -13.70
CA VAL A 199 7.20 1.81 -13.46
C VAL A 199 8.32 1.50 -14.45
N ILE A 200 9.40 0.89 -14.02
CA ILE A 200 10.52 0.52 -14.91
C ILE A 200 10.64 -0.99 -14.90
N LYS A 201 10.73 -1.63 -16.06
CA LYS A 201 11.09 -3.05 -16.16
C LYS A 201 12.44 -3.25 -16.85
N SER A 202 13.06 -4.39 -16.60
CA SER A 202 14.23 -4.85 -17.35
C SER A 202 14.29 -6.37 -17.46
N ASP A 203 14.64 -6.83 -18.66
CA ASP A 203 14.82 -8.25 -18.98
C ASP A 203 16.30 -8.65 -19.08
N THR A 204 17.23 -7.68 -18.95
CA THR A 204 18.67 -7.88 -19.19
C THR A 204 19.56 -7.45 -18.03
N LEU A 205 19.00 -6.76 -17.04
CA LEU A 205 19.74 -6.14 -15.94
C LEU A 205 20.45 -7.14 -15.03
N VAL A 206 19.85 -8.32 -14.82
CA VAL A 206 20.39 -9.37 -13.95
C VAL A 206 20.95 -10.52 -14.80
N PRO A 207 22.28 -10.68 -14.86
CA PRO A 207 22.90 -11.79 -15.59
C PRO A 207 22.54 -13.15 -15.00
N GLU A 208 22.49 -14.19 -15.83
CA GLU A 208 22.18 -15.57 -15.43
C GLU A 208 23.03 -16.06 -14.27
N SER A 209 24.35 -15.84 -14.32
CA SER A 209 25.26 -16.18 -13.22
C SER A 209 24.90 -15.57 -11.86
N LEU A 210 24.32 -14.36 -11.82
CA LEU A 210 23.88 -13.73 -10.58
C LEU A 210 22.56 -14.32 -10.08
N ARG A 211 21.66 -14.69 -11.01
CA ARG A 211 20.40 -15.38 -10.68
C ARG A 211 20.67 -16.78 -10.14
N ASP A 212 21.57 -17.53 -10.77
CA ASP A 212 21.96 -18.88 -10.31
C ASP A 212 22.64 -18.85 -8.95
N ALA A 213 23.43 -17.80 -8.67
CA ALA A 213 24.01 -17.57 -7.36
C ALA A 213 22.90 -17.36 -6.31
N LEU A 214 21.90 -16.52 -6.61
CA LEU A 214 20.74 -16.32 -5.74
C LEU A 214 19.93 -17.61 -5.55
N ARG A 215 19.64 -18.37 -6.62
CA ARG A 215 18.92 -19.65 -6.55
C ARG A 215 19.66 -20.63 -5.63
N THR A 216 20.98 -20.75 -5.80
CA THR A 216 21.82 -21.64 -4.98
C THR A 216 21.83 -21.22 -3.52
N ALA A 217 21.92 -19.92 -3.25
CA ALA A 217 21.89 -19.39 -1.91
C ALA A 217 20.50 -19.61 -1.27
N ALA A 218 19.43 -19.20 -1.94
CA ALA A 218 18.04 -19.34 -1.50
C ALA A 218 17.64 -20.79 -1.21
N ALA A 219 18.18 -21.74 -1.97
CA ALA A 219 17.98 -23.17 -1.73
C ALA A 219 18.38 -23.62 -0.31
N VAL A 220 19.30 -22.92 0.37
CA VAL A 220 19.68 -23.22 1.77
C VAL A 220 18.55 -22.87 2.74
N LEU A 221 17.81 -21.79 2.49
CA LEU A 221 16.67 -21.36 3.30
C LEU A 221 15.39 -22.12 2.92
N GLU A 222 15.28 -22.52 1.65
CA GLU A 222 14.09 -23.18 1.11
C GLU A 222 14.05 -24.69 1.41
N ASN A 223 15.19 -25.38 1.34
CA ASN A 223 15.27 -26.84 1.50
C ASN A 223 15.52 -27.25 2.95
N VAL A 224 14.71 -26.72 3.85
CA VAL A 224 14.62 -27.13 5.26
C VAL A 224 13.54 -28.22 5.44
N PRO A 225 13.56 -29.00 6.53
CA PRO A 225 12.46 -29.91 6.88
C PRO A 225 11.09 -29.21 6.84
N ASP A 226 10.02 -29.93 6.52
CA ASP A 226 8.69 -29.33 6.34
C ASP A 226 8.18 -28.64 7.60
N GLU A 227 8.53 -29.15 8.78
CA GLU A 227 8.23 -28.55 10.09
C GLU A 227 8.96 -27.21 10.34
N GLU A 228 10.07 -26.95 9.64
CA GLU A 228 10.85 -25.71 9.73
C GLU A 228 10.44 -24.69 8.67
N LYS A 229 9.62 -25.06 7.69
CA LYS A 229 9.15 -24.15 6.64
C LYS A 229 8.22 -23.09 7.23
N ASP A 230 8.53 -21.84 6.93
CA ASP A 230 7.72 -20.71 7.33
C ASP A 230 6.70 -20.35 6.25
N TRP A 231 5.57 -21.05 6.25
CA TRP A 231 4.46 -20.75 5.35
C TRP A 231 3.77 -19.46 5.77
N HIS A 232 3.53 -18.58 4.81
CA HIS A 232 2.90 -17.29 5.04
C HIS A 232 1.47 -17.49 5.59
N PRO A 233 1.08 -16.81 6.68
CA PRO A 233 -0.26 -16.94 7.23
C PRO A 233 -1.35 -16.65 6.21
N GLY A 234 -2.41 -17.46 6.20
CA GLY A 234 -3.53 -17.31 5.26
C GLY A 234 -3.25 -17.72 3.81
N SER A 235 -2.01 -18.08 3.45
CA SER A 235 -1.64 -18.48 2.08
C SER A 235 -1.85 -19.96 1.77
N THR A 236 -2.41 -20.73 2.71
CA THR A 236 -2.76 -22.15 2.55
C THR A 236 -1.62 -23.03 1.97
N HIS A 237 -0.39 -22.82 2.45
CA HIS A 237 0.83 -23.50 1.99
C HIS A 237 1.22 -23.20 0.53
N LYS A 238 0.82 -22.04 0.00
CA LYS A 238 1.24 -21.56 -1.33
C LYS A 238 2.41 -20.59 -1.25
N VAL A 239 2.52 -19.77 -0.21
CA VAL A 239 3.59 -18.75 -0.10
C VAL A 239 4.56 -19.13 1.00
N LEU A 240 5.81 -19.39 0.64
CA LEU A 240 6.90 -19.72 1.55
C LEU A 240 7.77 -18.47 1.78
N ASP A 241 7.83 -18.03 3.03
CA ASP A 241 8.65 -16.89 3.47
C ASP A 241 10.07 -17.37 3.78
N LEU A 242 11.08 -16.92 3.02
CA LEU A 242 12.49 -17.26 3.26
C LEU A 242 13.20 -16.20 4.08
N VAL A 243 12.95 -14.94 3.76
CA VAL A 243 13.35 -13.77 4.54
C VAL A 243 12.15 -12.82 4.54
N HIS A 244 11.46 -12.71 5.66
CA HIS A 244 10.28 -11.85 5.77
C HIS A 244 10.49 -10.73 6.81
N PRO A 245 10.28 -9.45 6.45
CA PRO A 245 10.54 -8.32 7.35
C PRO A 245 9.55 -8.19 8.51
N SER A 246 8.38 -8.85 8.43
CA SER A 246 7.43 -8.93 9.56
C SER A 246 7.84 -9.94 10.64
N LEU A 247 8.87 -10.77 10.42
CA LEU A 247 9.45 -11.56 11.49
C LEU A 247 10.52 -10.74 12.22
N TRP A 248 10.49 -10.77 13.55
CA TRP A 248 11.29 -9.90 14.41
C TRP A 248 11.23 -8.41 14.01
N PRO A 249 10.03 -7.80 13.91
CA PRO A 249 9.92 -6.38 13.64
C PRO A 249 10.44 -5.58 14.84
N PHE A 250 10.68 -4.29 14.65
CA PHE A 250 10.86 -3.38 15.78
C PHE A 250 9.50 -3.13 16.43
N ILE A 251 9.43 -3.31 17.75
CA ILE A 251 8.24 -3.08 18.57
C ILE A 251 8.50 -1.88 19.48
N TYR A 252 7.77 -0.79 19.24
CA TYR A 252 7.85 0.42 20.06
C TYR A 252 7.51 0.11 21.52
N GLY A 253 8.30 0.63 22.47
CA GLY A 253 8.09 0.34 23.89
C GLY A 253 8.67 -0.98 24.40
N ARG A 254 9.14 -1.85 23.50
CA ARG A 254 9.61 -3.21 23.86
C ARG A 254 11.00 -3.55 23.34
N THR A 255 11.36 -3.11 22.13
CA THR A 255 12.61 -3.51 21.49
C THR A 255 13.79 -2.65 21.96
N PRO A 256 14.89 -3.26 22.46
CA PRO A 256 16.09 -2.54 22.87
C PRO A 256 16.77 -1.84 21.68
N VAL A 257 17.25 -0.63 21.91
CA VAL A 257 18.00 0.16 20.92
C VAL A 257 19.39 0.48 21.46
N LEU A 258 20.41 0.39 20.60
CA LEU A 258 21.72 0.97 20.85
C LEU A 258 21.72 2.43 20.44
N LEU A 259 21.96 3.25 21.45
CA LEU A 259 21.80 4.69 21.40
C LEU A 259 23.08 5.37 20.91
N ASP A 260 24.22 4.99 21.46
CA ASP A 260 25.52 5.64 21.25
C ASP A 260 26.43 4.91 20.25
N LYS A 261 25.98 3.80 19.66
CA LYS A 261 26.79 2.91 18.81
C LYS A 261 26.03 2.46 17.58
N ARG A 262 26.77 2.18 16.51
CA ARG A 262 26.25 1.48 15.33
C ARG A 262 26.72 0.04 15.30
N ILE A 263 25.81 -0.83 14.91
CA ILE A 263 26.02 -2.25 14.66
C ILE A 263 26.40 -2.42 13.19
N ASN A 264 27.45 -3.19 12.95
CA ASN A 264 27.84 -3.61 11.60
C ASN A 264 27.78 -5.13 11.47
N LEU A 265 28.00 -5.63 10.27
CA LEU A 265 27.88 -7.06 9.96
C LEU A 265 28.86 -7.92 10.78
N GLU A 266 30.07 -7.41 11.02
CA GLU A 266 31.14 -8.13 11.75
C GLU A 266 30.86 -8.24 13.24
N ASN A 267 30.15 -7.28 13.84
CA ASN A 267 29.91 -7.22 15.28
C ASN A 267 28.46 -7.47 15.69
N ALA A 268 27.54 -7.70 14.75
CA ALA A 268 26.10 -7.84 15.02
C ALA A 268 25.78 -8.80 16.16
N LEU A 269 26.38 -10.00 16.14
CA LEU A 269 26.11 -11.04 17.14
C LEU A 269 26.62 -10.68 18.54
N ASN A 270 27.66 -9.84 18.64
CA ASN A 270 28.21 -9.39 19.93
C ASN A 270 27.25 -8.46 20.70
N HIS A 271 26.23 -7.94 20.02
CA HIS A 271 25.26 -7.00 20.58
C HIS A 271 23.92 -7.63 20.95
N CYS A 272 23.73 -8.94 20.68
CA CYS A 272 22.53 -9.67 21.05
C CYS A 272 22.18 -9.50 22.53
N GLY A 273 20.93 -9.15 22.84
CA GLY A 273 20.46 -8.98 24.21
C GLY A 273 20.96 -7.73 24.95
N VAL A 274 21.60 -6.79 24.26
CA VAL A 274 22.07 -5.51 24.83
C VAL A 274 21.18 -4.37 24.34
N GLY A 275 21.10 -3.27 25.09
CA GLY A 275 20.45 -2.03 24.63
C GLY A 275 19.54 -1.42 25.67
N THR A 276 18.87 -0.34 25.29
CA THR A 276 17.90 0.37 26.15
C THR A 276 16.53 0.32 25.52
N VAL A 277 15.54 -0.15 26.28
CA VAL A 277 14.14 -0.07 25.87
C VAL A 277 13.65 1.35 26.12
N LEU A 278 13.21 2.01 25.06
CA LEU A 278 12.59 3.33 25.14
C LEU A 278 11.08 3.19 25.20
N PRO A 279 10.37 4.08 25.91
CA PRO A 279 8.90 4.07 25.95
C PRO A 279 8.31 4.16 24.54
N ALA A 280 7.15 3.56 24.33
CA ALA A 280 6.41 3.69 23.08
C ALA A 280 6.05 5.18 22.82
N PRO A 281 6.01 5.61 21.55
CA PRO A 281 5.60 6.97 21.19
C PRO A 281 4.20 7.25 21.75
N LYS A 282 4.08 8.32 22.51
CA LYS A 282 2.78 8.85 22.93
C LYS A 282 2.12 9.58 21.74
N PRO A 283 0.79 9.75 21.74
CA PRO A 283 0.05 10.49 20.71
C PRO A 283 0.60 11.89 20.41
N ILE A 284 1.05 12.61 21.43
CA ILE A 284 1.76 13.91 21.29
C ILE A 284 3.06 13.83 20.49
N GLU A 285 3.79 12.71 20.59
CA GLU A 285 5.04 12.44 19.87
C GLU A 285 4.77 12.11 18.40
N ILE A 286 3.52 11.81 18.04
CA ILE A 286 3.08 11.49 16.68
C ILE A 286 2.76 12.78 15.91
N ALA A 287 2.00 13.71 16.52
CA ALA A 287 1.55 14.95 15.90
C ALA A 287 2.64 16.06 15.81
N GLY A 288 3.63 16.00 16.70
CA GLY A 288 4.74 16.97 16.77
C GLY A 288 4.40 18.26 17.54
N PRO A 289 5.40 19.00 18.03
CA PRO A 289 5.21 20.12 18.96
C PRO A 289 4.55 21.38 18.37
N GLY A 290 4.22 21.39 17.07
CA GLY A 290 3.58 22.50 16.36
C GLY A 290 2.17 22.20 15.85
N SER A 291 1.62 21.01 16.10
CA SER A 291 0.25 20.68 15.71
C SER A 291 -0.75 21.37 16.64
N ASP A 292 -1.79 22.00 16.06
CA ASP A 292 -2.88 22.58 16.82
C ASP A 292 -3.72 21.48 17.50
N TRP A 293 -3.53 21.30 18.81
CA TRP A 293 -4.29 20.33 19.62
C TRP A 293 -5.81 20.57 19.64
N SER A 294 -6.30 21.73 19.18
CA SER A 294 -7.73 22.03 19.12
C SER A 294 -8.45 21.30 17.99
N SER A 295 -7.71 20.84 16.99
CA SER A 295 -8.16 19.89 15.99
C SER A 295 -7.33 18.62 16.22
N PRO A 296 -7.86 17.60 16.90
CA PRO A 296 -7.09 16.39 17.12
C PRO A 296 -6.60 15.80 15.78
N LEU A 297 -5.75 14.78 15.85
CA LEU A 297 -5.81 13.72 14.85
C LEU A 297 -7.26 13.15 14.88
N GLU A 298 -8.27 13.89 14.41
CA GLU A 298 -9.63 13.37 14.19
C GLU A 298 -9.56 12.21 13.20
N ASN A 299 -8.48 12.16 12.40
CA ASN A 299 -8.10 11.02 11.60
C ASN A 299 -6.68 10.57 11.98
N PRO A 300 -6.48 9.45 12.71
CA PRO A 300 -5.18 8.81 12.75
C PRO A 300 -4.73 8.56 11.32
N VAL A 301 -3.49 8.93 10.96
CA VAL A 301 -2.97 8.72 9.60
C VAL A 301 -3.03 7.21 9.32
N PRO A 302 -3.91 6.72 8.43
CA PRO A 302 -4.16 5.27 8.33
C PRO A 302 -2.90 4.50 7.97
N SER A 303 -2.03 5.13 7.18
CA SER A 303 -0.75 4.57 6.75
C SER A 303 0.33 4.54 7.84
N LEU A 304 0.12 5.04 9.07
CA LEU A 304 1.16 5.14 10.10
C LEU A 304 0.97 4.09 11.22
N SER A 305 1.95 3.20 11.46
CA SER A 305 1.93 2.30 12.63
C SER A 305 2.63 2.93 13.83
N TYR A 306 2.03 2.74 15.00
CA TYR A 306 2.56 3.18 16.30
C TYR A 306 3.15 2.01 17.11
N LYS A 307 2.94 0.78 16.63
CA LYS A 307 3.31 -0.46 17.32
C LYS A 307 4.53 -1.10 16.71
N TYR A 308 4.56 -1.18 15.37
CA TYR A 308 5.55 -1.96 14.63
C TYR A 308 6.27 -1.15 13.57
N GLN A 309 7.53 -1.50 13.31
CA GLN A 309 8.31 -1.00 12.18
C GLN A 309 9.19 -2.11 11.62
N TRP A 310 9.19 -2.30 10.31
CA TRP A 310 10.21 -3.10 9.64
C TRP A 310 11.60 -2.49 9.78
N LEU A 311 12.60 -3.35 9.95
CA LEU A 311 14.00 -2.95 10.13
C LEU A 311 14.77 -3.04 8.81
N PRO A 312 15.14 -1.92 8.17
CA PRO A 312 16.07 -1.94 7.06
C PRO A 312 17.48 -2.32 7.53
N CYS A 313 18.30 -2.79 6.60
CA CYS A 313 19.75 -2.78 6.75
C CYS A 313 20.34 -1.51 6.14
N ASP A 314 21.45 -1.05 6.70
CA ASP A 314 22.19 0.08 6.17
C ASP A 314 23.13 -0.39 5.06
N VAL A 315 23.19 0.38 3.99
CA VAL A 315 24.02 0.09 2.81
C VAL A 315 24.88 1.30 2.51
N LEU A 316 26.20 1.13 2.54
CA LEU A 316 27.17 2.14 2.15
C LEU A 316 27.25 2.24 0.64
N LEU A 317 27.26 3.47 0.14
CA LEU A 317 27.49 3.79 -1.26
C LEU A 317 28.84 4.49 -1.40
N ASP A 318 29.76 3.91 -2.16
CA ASP A 318 31.04 4.55 -2.50
C ASP A 318 30.97 5.36 -3.80
N GLY A 319 29.77 5.46 -4.36
CA GLY A 319 29.48 6.10 -5.62
C GLY A 319 29.21 5.13 -6.75
N GLN A 320 29.67 3.87 -6.72
CA GLN A 320 29.37 2.88 -7.78
C GLN A 320 28.91 1.52 -7.24
N THR A 321 29.37 1.16 -6.06
CA THR A 321 29.08 -0.12 -5.41
C THR A 321 28.16 0.07 -4.22
N ALA A 322 27.49 -1.00 -3.84
CA ALA A 322 26.65 -1.05 -2.66
C ALA A 322 27.23 -2.11 -1.71
N LYS A 323 27.55 -1.72 -0.48
CA LYS A 323 28.04 -2.63 0.54
C LYS A 323 27.13 -2.60 1.75
N ILE A 324 26.61 -3.75 2.15
CA ILE A 324 25.77 -3.88 3.34
C ILE A 324 26.65 -3.67 4.58
N ASP A 325 26.31 -2.67 5.39
CA ASP A 325 27.04 -2.27 6.61
C ASP A 325 26.50 -3.02 7.83
N SER A 326 25.17 -3.11 7.98
CA SER A 326 24.49 -3.77 9.09
C SER A 326 23.78 -5.05 8.66
N TYR A 327 23.46 -5.94 9.60
CA TYR A 327 22.86 -7.25 9.26
C TYR A 327 21.47 -7.08 8.59
N ILE A 328 21.09 -8.01 7.71
CA ILE A 328 19.74 -8.09 7.16
C ILE A 328 18.84 -8.74 8.22
N ASN A 329 17.74 -8.09 8.59
CA ASN A 329 16.79 -8.67 9.54
C ASN A 329 16.30 -10.03 9.03
N ASN A 330 16.27 -11.03 9.92
CA ASN A 330 15.93 -12.41 9.58
C ASN A 330 16.93 -13.14 8.64
N LEU A 331 18.19 -12.66 8.55
CA LEU A 331 19.24 -13.37 7.81
C LEU A 331 20.56 -13.40 8.60
N HIS A 332 20.88 -14.57 9.15
CA HIS A 332 22.04 -14.73 10.04
C HIS A 332 23.37 -14.27 9.39
N PRO A 333 24.15 -13.37 10.00
CA PRO A 333 25.33 -12.72 9.38
C PRO A 333 26.52 -13.67 9.12
N VAL A 334 26.69 -14.71 9.95
CA VAL A 334 27.77 -15.72 9.78
C VAL A 334 27.31 -16.95 8.98
N GLU A 335 26.21 -17.58 9.35
CA GLU A 335 25.70 -18.80 8.68
C GLU A 335 25.33 -18.55 7.21
N HIS A 336 24.80 -17.38 6.90
CA HIS A 336 24.43 -16.97 5.54
C HIS A 336 25.38 -15.90 4.99
N ALA A 337 26.65 -15.88 5.41
CA ALA A 337 27.60 -14.85 4.97
C ALA A 337 27.77 -14.77 3.43
N ASN A 338 27.59 -15.88 2.72
CA ASN A 338 27.64 -15.94 1.25
C ASN A 338 26.45 -15.23 0.56
N PHE A 339 25.34 -15.02 1.26
CA PHE A 339 24.15 -14.35 0.74
C PHE A 339 24.36 -12.85 0.59
N TYR A 340 25.07 -12.23 1.53
CA TYR A 340 25.23 -10.77 1.61
C TYR A 340 25.85 -10.19 0.32
N PRO A 341 26.98 -10.70 -0.20
CA PRO A 341 27.55 -10.22 -1.47
C PRO A 341 26.63 -10.44 -2.69
N ILE A 342 25.73 -11.42 -2.62
CA ILE A 342 24.75 -11.65 -3.70
C ILE A 342 23.70 -10.54 -3.66
N ILE A 343 23.12 -10.27 -2.48
CA ILE A 343 22.12 -9.21 -2.30
C ILE A 343 22.71 -7.82 -2.60
N GLU A 344 23.95 -7.55 -2.19
CA GLU A 344 24.71 -6.34 -2.57
C GLU A 344 24.68 -6.10 -4.08
N ARG A 345 24.96 -7.14 -4.88
CA ARG A 345 24.93 -7.04 -6.35
C ARG A 345 23.53 -6.81 -6.90
N PHE A 346 22.47 -7.32 -6.27
CA PHE A 346 21.09 -7.00 -6.65
C PHE A 346 20.73 -5.55 -6.31
N ILE A 347 21.17 -5.03 -5.16
CA ILE A 347 21.05 -3.62 -4.79
C ILE A 347 21.76 -2.75 -5.83
N GLU A 348 23.00 -3.08 -6.20
CA GLU A 348 23.74 -2.37 -7.26
C GLU A 348 22.98 -2.32 -8.58
N LYS A 349 22.31 -3.42 -8.96
CA LYS A 349 21.46 -3.45 -10.16
C LYS A 349 20.22 -2.56 -10.02
N ALA A 350 19.66 -2.41 -8.83
CA ALA A 350 18.50 -1.56 -8.59
C ALA A 350 18.82 -0.06 -8.58
N LEU A 351 20.03 0.35 -8.18
CA LEU A 351 20.40 1.77 -7.97
C LEU A 351 20.02 2.71 -9.13
N PRO A 352 20.31 2.40 -10.42
CA PRO A 352 19.97 3.32 -11.52
C PRO A 352 18.46 3.50 -11.71
N ALA A 353 17.67 2.43 -11.56
CA ALA A 353 16.22 2.50 -11.69
C ALA A 353 15.59 3.23 -10.50
N TRP A 354 16.05 2.97 -9.27
CA TRP A 354 15.59 3.68 -8.09
C TRP A 354 15.92 5.17 -8.13
N ASP A 355 17.13 5.57 -8.54
CA ASP A 355 17.48 7.00 -8.63
C ASP A 355 16.66 7.73 -9.70
N VAL A 356 16.28 7.06 -10.79
CA VAL A 356 15.36 7.61 -11.79
C VAL A 356 13.95 7.76 -11.20
N ILE A 357 13.43 6.74 -10.51
CA ILE A 357 12.12 6.79 -9.85
C ILE A 357 12.09 7.89 -8.80
N TYR A 358 13.12 8.00 -7.98
CA TYR A 358 13.24 8.99 -6.91
C TYR A 358 13.16 10.43 -7.44
N ARG A 359 13.74 10.69 -8.63
CA ARG A 359 13.71 11.99 -9.30
C ARG A 359 12.49 12.21 -10.20
N TRP A 360 11.69 11.17 -10.45
CA TRP A 360 10.63 11.23 -11.44
C TRP A 360 9.62 12.36 -11.22
N PRO A 361 9.05 12.53 -10.01
CA PRO A 361 8.03 13.55 -9.76
C PRO A 361 8.52 14.99 -9.97
N THR A 362 9.84 15.21 -10.03
CA THR A 362 10.41 16.57 -10.18
C THR A 362 11.08 16.79 -11.54
N GLU A 363 11.66 15.76 -12.15
CA GLU A 363 12.49 15.91 -13.35
C GLU A 363 11.83 15.37 -14.63
N PHE A 364 10.99 14.32 -14.52
CA PHE A 364 10.59 13.52 -15.68
C PHE A 364 9.10 13.50 -15.95
N GLU A 365 8.29 14.16 -15.12
CA GLU A 365 6.84 14.19 -15.29
C GLU A 365 6.41 14.60 -16.69
N ILE A 366 5.47 13.84 -17.25
CA ILE A 366 4.90 14.10 -18.56
C ILE A 366 3.45 13.63 -18.59
N GLN A 367 2.65 14.22 -19.48
CA GLN A 367 1.32 13.73 -19.81
C GLN A 367 1.14 13.91 -21.30
N ARG A 368 0.84 12.82 -22.01
CA ARG A 368 0.80 12.77 -23.49
C ARG A 368 -0.42 13.49 -24.03
N LEU A 369 -1.55 13.32 -23.34
CA LEU A 369 -2.84 13.88 -23.73
C LEU A 369 -3.40 14.70 -22.57
N LYS A 370 -3.87 15.91 -22.88
CA LYS A 370 -4.52 16.78 -21.91
C LYS A 370 -5.86 17.21 -22.45
N SER A 371 -6.87 17.22 -21.60
CA SER A 371 -8.15 17.86 -21.90
C SER A 371 -8.60 18.68 -20.69
N LYS A 372 -9.12 19.87 -20.98
CA LYS A 372 -9.88 20.69 -20.01
C LYS A 372 -11.36 20.75 -20.40
N ASN A 373 -11.80 19.86 -21.28
CA ASN A 373 -13.14 19.87 -21.83
C ASN A 373 -13.72 18.46 -21.87
N ALA A 374 -14.84 18.26 -21.17
CA ALA A 374 -15.65 17.06 -21.21
C ALA A 374 -17.08 17.42 -21.66
N ARG A 375 -17.24 18.36 -22.59
CA ARG A 375 -18.54 18.67 -23.21
C ARG A 375 -18.67 17.98 -24.55
N THR A 376 -19.88 17.50 -24.83
CA THR A 376 -20.23 16.95 -26.13
C THR A 376 -20.67 18.05 -27.09
N LYS A 377 -20.43 17.84 -28.38
CA LYS A 377 -20.98 18.67 -29.45
C LYS A 377 -22.23 17.98 -30.01
N CYS A 378 -23.40 18.53 -29.72
CA CYS A 378 -24.67 18.07 -30.26
C CYS A 378 -24.77 18.36 -31.77
N THR A 379 -24.97 17.32 -32.59
CA THR A 379 -25.23 17.46 -34.02
C THR A 379 -26.72 17.41 -34.37
N THR A 380 -27.59 17.14 -33.40
CA THR A 380 -29.06 17.01 -33.55
C THR A 380 -29.80 18.03 -32.70
N SER A 381 -29.35 19.28 -32.76
CA SER A 381 -29.86 20.37 -31.91
C SER A 381 -31.36 20.61 -32.09
N GLU A 382 -31.89 20.40 -33.29
CA GLU A 382 -33.31 20.53 -33.63
C GLU A 382 -34.19 19.50 -32.90
N ILE A 383 -33.65 18.36 -32.50
CA ILE A 383 -34.33 17.35 -31.69
C ILE A 383 -34.16 17.68 -30.20
N CYS A 384 -32.92 17.86 -29.75
CA CYS A 384 -32.61 18.07 -28.32
C CYS A 384 -33.22 19.38 -27.79
N ASN A 385 -33.24 20.46 -28.58
CA ASN A 385 -33.83 21.73 -28.17
C ASN A 385 -35.34 21.65 -27.94
N GLN A 386 -36.06 20.73 -28.59
CA GLN A 386 -37.50 20.53 -28.34
C GLN A 386 -37.78 19.98 -26.94
N ARG A 387 -36.78 19.31 -26.35
CA ARG A 387 -36.85 18.67 -25.04
C ARG A 387 -36.00 19.40 -23.98
N TYR A 388 -35.40 20.54 -24.34
CA TYR A 388 -34.55 21.39 -23.49
C TYR A 388 -33.30 20.70 -22.89
N ALA A 389 -32.96 19.48 -23.34
CA ALA A 389 -31.84 18.70 -22.82
C ALA A 389 -31.35 17.69 -23.88
N CYS A 390 -30.09 17.27 -23.77
CA CYS A 390 -29.47 16.25 -24.62
C CYS A 390 -29.53 14.88 -23.94
N GLU A 391 -30.65 14.17 -24.10
CA GLU A 391 -30.91 12.91 -23.40
C GLU A 391 -30.91 11.70 -24.34
N PRO A 392 -30.55 10.48 -23.87
CA PRO A 392 -30.58 9.27 -24.69
C PRO A 392 -31.94 9.00 -25.34
N TRP A 393 -33.02 9.20 -24.58
CA TRP A 393 -34.38 8.95 -25.02
C TRP A 393 -34.94 9.97 -26.01
N ASN A 394 -34.16 11.00 -26.39
CA ASN A 394 -34.49 11.88 -27.50
C ASN A 394 -34.33 11.20 -28.87
N ARG A 395 -33.72 10.00 -28.92
CA ARG A 395 -33.58 9.23 -30.16
C ARG A 395 -34.94 9.07 -30.86
N PRO A 396 -35.04 9.42 -32.16
CA PRO A 396 -36.22 9.11 -32.96
C PRO A 396 -36.50 7.60 -32.99
N LEU A 397 -37.77 7.22 -32.81
CA LEU A 397 -38.18 5.82 -32.81
C LEU A 397 -38.15 5.23 -34.23
N ASP A 398 -37.77 3.96 -34.32
CA ASP A 398 -37.76 3.23 -35.58
C ASP A 398 -39.19 2.87 -36.03
N GLU A 399 -39.38 2.56 -37.32
CA GLU A 399 -40.70 2.18 -37.83
C GLU A 399 -41.19 0.88 -37.16
N GLY A 400 -42.40 0.92 -36.60
CA GLY A 400 -42.99 -0.21 -35.85
C GLY A 400 -42.55 -0.32 -34.39
N GLU A 401 -41.67 0.57 -33.92
CA GLU A 401 -41.29 0.63 -32.52
C GLU A 401 -42.44 1.22 -31.65
N PRO A 402 -42.77 0.63 -30.48
CA PRO A 402 -43.81 1.17 -29.58
C PRO A 402 -43.52 2.60 -29.17
N GLN A 403 -44.57 3.42 -29.01
CA GLN A 403 -44.43 4.78 -28.47
C GLN A 403 -43.79 4.75 -27.08
N ARG A 404 -42.98 5.76 -26.78
CA ARG A 404 -42.29 5.89 -25.49
C ARG A 404 -43.28 6.37 -24.43
N ASP A 405 -43.31 5.69 -23.29
CA ASP A 405 -44.06 6.15 -22.12
C ASP A 405 -43.26 7.24 -21.39
N GLU A 406 -43.94 8.21 -20.76
CA GLU A 406 -43.29 9.33 -20.08
C GLU A 406 -42.41 8.89 -18.90
N ASN A 407 -42.77 7.80 -18.23
CA ASN A 407 -42.03 7.27 -17.09
C ASN A 407 -40.98 6.21 -17.47
N GLU A 408 -41.04 5.68 -18.70
CA GLU A 408 -40.12 4.64 -19.19
C GLU A 408 -38.64 4.96 -18.93
N PRO A 409 -38.12 6.19 -19.19
CA PRO A 409 -36.71 6.50 -18.94
C PRO A 409 -36.24 6.34 -17.49
N TYR A 410 -37.17 6.38 -16.54
CA TYR A 410 -36.88 6.32 -15.11
C TYR A 410 -37.03 4.91 -14.52
N THR A 411 -37.40 3.92 -15.33
CA THR A 411 -37.56 2.54 -14.86
C THR A 411 -36.29 1.71 -15.01
N GLU A 412 -36.13 0.71 -14.14
CA GLU A 412 -34.99 -0.20 -14.18
C GLU A 412 -35.08 -1.15 -15.40
N GLU A 413 -36.30 -1.49 -15.82
CA GLU A 413 -36.53 -2.28 -17.03
C GLU A 413 -36.02 -1.57 -18.29
N TYR A 414 -36.16 -0.24 -18.36
CA TYR A 414 -35.62 0.52 -19.49
C TYR A 414 -34.10 0.49 -19.50
N ARG A 415 -33.43 0.74 -18.37
CA ARG A 415 -31.96 0.77 -18.25
C ARG A 415 -31.28 -0.54 -18.66
N SER A 416 -31.98 -1.66 -18.48
CA SER A 416 -31.52 -3.00 -18.90
C SER A 416 -32.00 -3.43 -20.29
N SER A 417 -32.82 -2.62 -20.96
CA SER A 417 -33.45 -2.97 -22.24
C SER A 417 -32.55 -2.76 -23.47
N GLU A 418 -32.89 -3.47 -24.54
CA GLU A 418 -32.27 -3.25 -25.87
C GLU A 418 -32.61 -1.88 -26.47
N ARG A 419 -33.70 -1.24 -26.00
CA ARG A 419 -34.02 0.14 -26.39
C ARG A 419 -33.02 1.12 -25.79
N PHE A 420 -32.69 1.01 -24.51
CA PHE A 420 -31.69 1.89 -23.89
C PHE A 420 -30.34 1.77 -24.57
N LYS A 421 -29.90 0.56 -24.95
CA LYS A 421 -28.65 0.38 -25.72
C LYS A 421 -28.67 1.16 -27.04
N ARG A 422 -29.78 1.12 -27.79
CA ARG A 422 -29.95 1.88 -29.05
C ARG A 422 -30.00 3.38 -28.81
N ASP A 423 -30.74 3.82 -27.78
CA ASP A 423 -30.85 5.22 -27.37
C ASP A 423 -29.46 5.80 -26.99
N MET A 424 -28.69 5.06 -26.21
CA MET A 424 -27.31 5.41 -25.84
C MET A 424 -26.38 5.42 -27.06
N ALA A 425 -26.48 4.43 -27.95
CA ALA A 425 -25.69 4.39 -29.18
C ALA A 425 -25.95 5.64 -30.05
N TRP A 426 -27.23 6.03 -30.21
CA TRP A 426 -27.60 7.26 -30.90
C TRP A 426 -27.04 8.51 -30.22
N LEU A 427 -27.13 8.60 -28.89
CA LEU A 427 -26.57 9.72 -28.15
C LEU A 427 -25.05 9.83 -28.38
N VAL A 428 -24.33 8.72 -28.26
CA VAL A 428 -22.87 8.65 -28.50
C VAL A 428 -22.50 9.03 -29.94
N GLU A 429 -23.34 8.68 -30.91
CA GLU A 429 -23.14 9.01 -32.32
C GLU A 429 -23.36 10.50 -32.60
N THR A 430 -24.41 11.09 -32.03
CA THR A 430 -24.84 12.47 -32.30
C THR A 430 -24.22 13.52 -31.35
N HIS A 431 -23.66 13.07 -30.23
CA HIS A 431 -23.04 13.91 -29.21
C HIS A 431 -21.57 13.50 -29.04
N LYS A 432 -20.78 13.87 -30.05
CA LYS A 432 -19.35 13.54 -30.11
C LYS A 432 -18.56 14.40 -29.12
N LEU A 433 -17.60 13.77 -28.45
CA LEU A 433 -16.62 14.45 -27.61
C LEU A 433 -15.47 14.96 -28.47
N ASP A 434 -14.91 16.10 -28.07
CA ASP A 434 -13.65 16.60 -28.62
C ASP A 434 -12.49 15.95 -27.86
N LEU A 435 -12.22 14.68 -28.18
CA LEU A 435 -11.14 13.92 -27.55
C LEU A 435 -9.80 14.32 -28.18
N PRO A 436 -8.77 14.65 -27.37
CA PRO A 436 -7.48 15.03 -27.91
C PRO A 436 -6.81 13.86 -28.66
N GLU A 437 -6.06 14.21 -29.69
CA GLU A 437 -5.16 13.33 -30.43
C GLU A 437 -3.71 13.75 -30.14
N PRO A 438 -2.75 12.81 -30.16
CA PRO A 438 -1.34 13.18 -30.05
C PRO A 438 -0.89 13.98 -31.29
N VAL A 439 -0.04 14.99 -31.06
CA VAL A 439 0.40 15.93 -32.10
C VAL A 439 1.70 15.42 -32.72
N SER A 440 1.66 15.07 -34.01
CA SER A 440 2.72 14.31 -34.70
C SER A 440 4.05 15.04 -34.95
N THR A 441 4.20 16.33 -34.62
CA THR A 441 5.30 17.13 -35.22
C THR A 441 6.33 17.77 -34.29
N ARG A 442 6.17 17.84 -32.95
CA ARG A 442 7.17 18.54 -32.11
C ARG A 442 7.38 18.10 -30.66
N GLU A 443 6.52 17.30 -30.05
CA GLU A 443 6.66 16.95 -28.63
C GLU A 443 7.22 15.54 -28.48
N ASN A 444 8.42 15.43 -27.91
CA ASN A 444 8.94 14.14 -27.48
C ASN A 444 8.13 13.69 -26.26
N TYR A 445 7.21 12.75 -26.44
CA TYR A 445 6.39 12.14 -25.38
C TYR A 445 7.20 11.32 -24.38
N PHE A 446 8.53 11.34 -24.48
CA PHE A 446 9.45 10.67 -23.58
C PHE A 446 10.58 11.61 -23.13
N ARG A 447 10.56 12.02 -21.85
CA ARG A 447 11.54 12.98 -21.31
C ARG A 447 12.87 12.37 -20.92
N LEU A 448 12.86 11.16 -20.36
CA LEU A 448 14.05 10.50 -19.84
C LEU A 448 15.03 10.17 -20.97
N LYS A 449 16.28 10.63 -20.85
CA LYS A 449 17.35 10.31 -21.79
C LYS A 449 18.32 9.30 -21.17
N PRO A 450 19.10 8.57 -21.99
CA PRO A 450 20.14 7.69 -21.49
C PRO A 450 21.17 8.39 -20.59
N SER A 451 21.46 9.67 -20.84
CA SER A 451 22.37 10.48 -20.02
C SER A 451 21.85 10.76 -18.61
N ASP A 452 20.54 10.67 -18.41
CA ASP A 452 19.89 10.99 -17.14
C ASP A 452 19.89 9.77 -16.19
N VAL A 453 20.15 8.58 -16.72
CA VAL A 453 20.34 7.35 -15.93
C VAL A 453 21.76 7.37 -15.38
N LYS A 454 21.87 7.61 -14.07
CA LYS A 454 23.16 7.68 -13.39
C LYS A 454 23.80 6.31 -13.29
N SER A 455 25.13 6.31 -13.35
CA SER A 455 25.99 5.18 -12.96
C SER A 455 26.69 5.42 -11.61
N SER A 456 26.59 6.65 -11.08
CA SER A 456 27.16 7.05 -9.79
C SER A 456 26.50 8.29 -9.22
N GLY A 457 26.73 8.57 -7.93
CA GLY A 457 26.17 9.78 -7.28
C GLY A 457 24.64 9.71 -7.14
N PHE A 458 24.14 8.52 -6.83
CA PHE A 458 22.72 8.25 -6.64
C PHE A 458 22.16 9.08 -5.47
N PHE A 459 20.89 9.44 -5.56
CA PHE A 459 20.13 10.12 -4.49
C PHE A 459 20.85 11.38 -3.99
N ASN A 460 21.24 12.26 -4.92
CA ASN A 460 21.98 13.49 -4.65
C ASN A 460 23.33 13.28 -3.93
N GLY A 461 23.98 12.14 -4.19
CA GLY A 461 25.29 11.82 -3.61
C GLY A 461 25.23 11.26 -2.20
N ALA A 462 24.12 10.61 -1.83
CA ALA A 462 23.99 9.93 -0.55
C ALA A 462 25.11 8.90 -0.37
N SER A 463 25.83 8.96 0.76
CA SER A 463 26.89 7.99 1.10
C SER A 463 26.34 6.71 1.73
N ARG A 464 25.06 6.71 2.11
CA ARG A 464 24.38 5.60 2.77
C ARG A 464 22.91 5.63 2.39
N ILE A 465 22.34 4.46 2.13
CA ILE A 465 20.90 4.25 2.00
C ILE A 465 20.46 3.14 2.96
N GLN A 466 19.15 2.95 3.08
CA GLN A 466 18.53 1.91 3.89
C GLN A 466 17.66 1.03 2.99
N VAL A 467 17.84 -0.29 3.12
CA VAL A 467 17.14 -1.27 2.29
C VAL A 467 16.52 -2.35 3.16
N ILE A 468 15.21 -2.57 3.02
CA ILE A 468 14.52 -3.72 3.59
C ILE A 468 14.55 -4.85 2.55
N VAL A 469 14.89 -6.05 2.99
CA VAL A 469 15.03 -7.23 2.11
C VAL A 469 13.90 -8.21 2.43
N LYS A 470 13.22 -8.69 1.38
CA LYS A 470 12.23 -9.76 1.46
C LYS A 470 12.50 -10.80 0.37
N LEU A 471 12.44 -12.07 0.75
CA LEU A 471 12.58 -13.20 -0.16
C LEU A 471 11.41 -14.15 0.09
N ALA A 472 10.59 -14.38 -0.94
CA ALA A 472 9.41 -15.22 -0.85
C ALA A 472 9.21 -16.02 -2.14
N ASN A 473 8.72 -17.24 -1.99
CA ASN A 473 8.42 -18.15 -3.07
C ASN A 473 6.93 -18.48 -3.07
N VAL A 474 6.30 -18.46 -4.24
CA VAL A 474 4.97 -19.04 -4.44
C VAL A 474 5.15 -20.43 -5.04
N HIS A 475 4.58 -21.44 -4.40
CA HIS A 475 4.54 -22.82 -4.86
C HIS A 475 3.10 -23.21 -5.18
N LEU A 476 2.92 -23.85 -6.34
CA LEU A 476 1.64 -24.43 -6.78
C LEU A 476 1.86 -25.92 -7.02
N THR A 477 0.92 -26.74 -6.57
CA THR A 477 1.07 -28.20 -6.54
C THR A 477 -0.14 -28.90 -7.15
N PRO A 478 0.04 -29.95 -7.96
CA PRO A 478 -1.05 -30.81 -8.46
C PRO A 478 -1.77 -31.61 -7.36
N GLU A 479 -1.13 -31.79 -6.21
CA GLU A 479 -1.65 -32.64 -5.13
C GLU A 479 -2.92 -32.05 -4.50
N ASP A 480 -4.02 -32.79 -4.70
CA ASP A 480 -5.37 -32.67 -4.14
C ASP A 480 -6.08 -31.31 -4.39
N PRO A 481 -6.63 -31.08 -5.60
CA PRO A 481 -7.49 -29.92 -5.88
C PRO A 481 -8.78 -29.89 -5.05
N ASP A 482 -9.12 -31.00 -4.37
CA ASP A 482 -10.21 -31.11 -3.39
C ASP A 482 -9.70 -30.98 -1.93
N PHE A 483 -8.43 -30.60 -1.71
CA PHE A 483 -7.82 -30.43 -0.39
C PHE A 483 -8.45 -29.27 0.36
N LYS A 484 -9.53 -29.60 1.02
CA LYS A 484 -10.19 -28.81 2.03
C LYS A 484 -9.29 -28.78 3.26
N PHE A 485 -8.46 -27.74 3.38
CA PHE A 485 -7.71 -27.53 4.61
C PHE A 485 -8.69 -27.22 5.75
N GLU A 486 -8.63 -27.98 6.84
CA GLU A 486 -9.14 -27.50 8.12
C GLU A 486 -8.30 -26.25 8.45
N ALA A 487 -8.93 -25.08 8.62
CA ALA A 487 -8.25 -23.90 9.13
C ALA A 487 -7.32 -24.34 10.27
N SER A 488 -6.01 -24.08 10.15
CA SER A 488 -5.01 -24.54 11.13
C SER A 488 -5.52 -24.24 12.53
N GLN A 489 -5.28 -25.12 13.49
CA GLN A 489 -5.75 -24.92 14.86
C GLN A 489 -5.37 -23.53 15.39
N GLU A 490 -4.22 -22.97 15.00
CA GLU A 490 -3.84 -21.57 15.25
C GLU A 490 -4.78 -20.51 14.63
N LEU A 491 -5.21 -20.67 13.38
CA LEU A 491 -6.16 -19.77 12.69
C LEU A 491 -7.58 -19.91 13.26
N ALA A 492 -7.99 -21.14 13.60
CA ALA A 492 -9.26 -21.43 14.27
C ALA A 492 -9.27 -20.90 15.71
N ASP A 493 -8.16 -21.06 16.45
CA ASP A 493 -7.94 -20.52 17.79
C ASP A 493 -7.81 -18.99 17.75
N TRP A 494 -7.23 -18.40 16.71
CA TRP A 494 -7.18 -16.94 16.50
C TRP A 494 -8.58 -16.35 16.29
N TYR A 495 -9.41 -16.95 15.44
CA TYR A 495 -10.82 -16.56 15.25
C TYR A 495 -11.71 -16.84 16.47
N THR A 496 -11.40 -17.84 17.30
CA THR A 496 -12.21 -18.20 18.48
C THR A 496 -11.70 -17.61 19.79
N SER A 497 -10.45 -17.17 19.89
CA SER A 497 -9.87 -16.54 21.09
C SER A 497 -10.32 -15.08 21.27
N THR A 498 -10.48 -14.33 20.17
CA THR A 498 -11.07 -12.97 20.18
C THR A 498 -12.53 -12.98 20.63
N ALA A 499 -13.26 -14.07 20.36
CA ALA A 499 -14.63 -14.26 20.86
C ALA A 499 -14.72 -14.55 22.36
N ASN A 500 -13.63 -14.99 23.01
CA ASN A 500 -13.58 -15.29 24.44
C ASN A 500 -12.94 -14.18 25.29
N ALA A 501 -12.23 -13.23 24.67
CA ALA A 501 -11.66 -12.07 25.36
C ALA A 501 -12.66 -10.92 25.59
N SER A 502 -13.80 -10.91 24.88
CA SER A 502 -14.89 -9.94 25.09
C SER A 502 -15.87 -10.34 26.20
N GLY A 503 -15.56 -11.39 26.98
CA GLY A 503 -16.44 -11.93 28.01
C GLY A 503 -16.31 -11.32 29.40
N ASN A 504 -15.29 -10.49 29.68
CA ASN A 504 -15.11 -9.88 31.01
C ASN A 504 -14.43 -8.51 30.92
N ASP A 505 -15.17 -7.51 30.45
CA ASP A 505 -14.97 -6.13 30.91
C ASP A 505 -16.35 -5.50 31.20
N PRO A 506 -16.70 -5.28 32.46
CA PRO A 506 -17.93 -4.59 32.82
C PRO A 506 -17.67 -3.09 32.72
N ASP A 507 -18.19 -2.45 31.67
CA ASP A 507 -18.68 -1.06 31.66
C ASP A 507 -18.43 -0.37 30.31
N LEU A 508 -19.29 -0.62 29.33
CA LEU A 508 -19.59 0.36 28.27
C LEU A 508 -21.09 0.31 27.94
N ASP A 509 -21.89 0.87 28.84
CA ASP A 509 -23.23 1.36 28.52
C ASP A 509 -23.17 2.88 28.23
N GLY A 510 -24.01 3.33 27.30
CA GLY A 510 -24.31 4.74 27.05
C GLY A 510 -23.43 5.46 26.01
N SER A 511 -23.93 5.60 24.79
CA SER A 511 -24.87 6.69 24.50
C SER A 511 -25.47 6.56 23.10
N SER A 512 -26.68 6.03 23.08
CA SER A 512 -27.67 6.24 22.03
C SER A 512 -28.19 7.69 22.09
N TYR A 513 -28.24 8.39 20.96
CA TYR A 513 -29.12 9.55 20.81
C TYR A 513 -30.08 9.32 19.63
N LYS A 514 -31.36 9.15 19.98
CA LYS A 514 -32.54 9.18 19.10
C LYS A 514 -33.19 10.57 19.22
N PRO A 515 -33.72 11.18 18.15
CA PRO A 515 -34.64 12.31 18.29
C PRO A 515 -36.03 11.83 18.71
N SER A 516 -36.64 12.57 19.63
CA SER A 516 -37.97 12.35 20.19
C SER A 516 -39.11 12.77 19.26
N SER A 517 -40.17 11.98 19.28
CA SER A 517 -41.50 12.16 18.72
C SER A 517 -42.37 13.14 19.51
N SER A 518 -43.25 13.86 18.84
CA SER A 518 -44.53 14.31 19.40
C SER A 518 -45.67 13.78 18.52
N GLU A 519 -46.56 12.98 19.10
CA GLU A 519 -47.82 12.55 18.51
C GLU A 519 -48.85 13.70 18.58
N ASP A 520 -49.62 13.89 17.50
CA ASP A 520 -51.07 13.94 17.60
C ASP A 520 -51.73 13.80 16.20
N SER A 521 -52.45 12.69 16.03
CA SER A 521 -53.65 12.47 15.21
C SER A 521 -53.78 13.01 13.75
N GLN A 522 -54.13 12.08 12.84
CA GLN A 522 -54.67 12.27 11.48
C GLN A 522 -53.72 12.82 10.38
N SER A 523 -52.94 11.93 9.74
CA SER A 523 -52.91 11.65 8.28
C SER A 523 -51.66 10.81 7.91
N ASP A 524 -51.82 9.93 6.92
CA ASP A 524 -50.82 9.14 6.17
C ASP A 524 -50.02 7.98 6.80
N SER A 525 -50.04 6.89 6.02
CA SER A 525 -49.15 5.71 5.93
C SER A 525 -48.89 4.85 7.17
N ASP A 526 -49.50 3.66 7.17
CA ASP A 526 -49.05 2.49 7.96
C ASP A 526 -48.64 1.36 7.01
N ALA A 527 -47.33 1.11 6.93
CA ALA A 527 -46.74 -0.16 6.54
C ALA A 527 -46.23 -0.84 7.81
N SER A 528 -46.68 -2.07 8.01
CA SER A 528 -46.44 -2.87 9.21
C SER A 528 -45.00 -3.36 9.33
N SER A 529 -44.51 -3.27 10.56
CA SER A 529 -43.31 -3.89 11.10
C SER A 529 -43.26 -5.41 10.89
N SER A 530 -42.15 -5.92 10.37
CA SER A 530 -41.71 -7.30 10.62
C SER A 530 -40.56 -7.28 11.64
N ASN A 531 -40.72 -8.09 12.69
CA ASN A 531 -39.80 -8.20 13.81
C ASN A 531 -38.40 -8.66 13.37
N GLY A 532 -37.38 -7.88 13.73
CA GLY A 532 -35.98 -8.32 13.72
C GLY A 532 -35.81 -9.50 14.68
N ARG A 533 -35.51 -10.67 14.12
CA ARG A 533 -35.02 -11.81 14.91
C ARG A 533 -33.61 -11.49 15.40
N PRO A 534 -33.26 -11.81 16.66
CA PRO A 534 -31.87 -11.92 17.03
C PRO A 534 -31.28 -13.08 16.21
N LEU A 535 -30.24 -12.82 15.41
CA LEU A 535 -29.38 -13.87 14.88
C LEU A 535 -28.65 -14.49 16.08
N SER A 536 -29.31 -15.47 16.71
CA SER A 536 -28.62 -16.49 17.49
C SER A 536 -27.69 -17.20 16.52
N LEU A 537 -26.45 -16.74 16.42
CA LEU A 537 -25.38 -17.43 15.70
C LEU A 537 -25.15 -18.77 16.39
N ASP A 538 -25.62 -19.84 15.74
CA ASP A 538 -25.39 -21.21 16.17
C ASP A 538 -23.92 -21.56 15.86
N LEU A 539 -23.15 -21.92 16.89
CA LEU A 539 -21.74 -22.33 16.80
C LEU A 539 -21.53 -23.58 15.92
N SER A 540 -22.61 -24.23 15.45
CA SER A 540 -22.52 -25.32 14.47
C SER A 540 -22.35 -24.85 13.02
N ASP A 541 -22.63 -23.58 12.69
CA ASP A 541 -22.52 -23.04 11.32
C ASP A 541 -21.07 -22.70 10.90
N TYR A 542 -20.11 -22.66 11.84
CA TYR A 542 -18.69 -22.40 11.55
C TYR A 542 -17.84 -23.65 11.34
N ARG A 543 -18.44 -24.85 11.39
CA ARG A 543 -17.71 -26.13 11.20
C ARG A 543 -17.27 -26.42 9.76
N SER A 544 -17.51 -25.50 8.82
CA SER A 544 -17.11 -25.66 7.43
C SER A 544 -17.04 -24.33 6.70
N ILE A 545 -16.10 -23.45 7.08
CA ILE A 545 -15.56 -22.47 6.13
C ILE A 545 -14.53 -23.23 5.28
N TYR A 546 -15.02 -24.04 4.34
CA TYR A 546 -14.17 -24.53 3.27
C TYR A 546 -13.99 -23.36 2.30
N VAL A 547 -12.82 -22.72 2.35
CA VAL A 547 -12.39 -21.88 1.23
C VAL A 547 -12.04 -22.85 0.10
N ASP A 548 -12.65 -22.70 -1.08
CA ASP A 548 -12.20 -23.38 -2.29
C ASP A 548 -10.78 -22.90 -2.57
N ASN A 549 -9.80 -23.65 -2.06
CA ASN A 549 -8.40 -23.31 -2.13
C ASN A 549 -7.74 -24.26 -3.12
N ASP A 550 -7.91 -23.98 -4.40
CA ASP A 550 -7.28 -24.77 -5.46
C ASP A 550 -5.74 -24.62 -5.31
N PRO A 551 -5.00 -25.70 -4.98
CA PRO A 551 -3.54 -25.67 -4.83
C PRO A 551 -2.82 -25.46 -6.17
N THR A 552 -3.54 -25.56 -7.29
CA THR A 552 -3.03 -25.31 -8.64
C THR A 552 -3.16 -23.85 -9.06
N GLU A 553 -3.81 -23.00 -8.26
CA GLU A 553 -4.05 -21.58 -8.53
C GLU A 553 -3.64 -20.69 -7.35
N PHE A 554 -3.04 -19.54 -7.65
CA PHE A 554 -2.83 -18.44 -6.72
C PHE A 554 -3.88 -17.37 -7.00
N GLU A 555 -4.69 -17.02 -6.00
CA GLU A 555 -5.87 -16.14 -6.21
C GLU A 555 -5.50 -14.67 -6.50
N GLY A 556 -4.23 -14.30 -6.33
CA GLY A 556 -3.75 -12.92 -6.46
C GLY A 556 -3.57 -12.23 -5.11
N GLY A 557 -3.06 -11.00 -5.14
CA GLY A 557 -2.89 -10.15 -3.97
C GLY A 557 -3.98 -9.09 -3.83
N SER A 558 -4.13 -8.53 -2.63
CA SER A 558 -4.92 -7.33 -2.40
C SER A 558 -4.18 -6.07 -2.90
N TRP A 559 -4.91 -4.99 -3.15
CA TRP A 559 -4.32 -3.70 -3.51
C TRP A 559 -3.64 -3.05 -2.31
N HIS A 560 -2.35 -2.77 -2.41
CA HIS A 560 -1.58 -2.18 -1.31
C HIS A 560 -0.39 -1.34 -1.80
N THR A 561 0.15 -0.55 -0.89
CA THR A 561 1.50 0.04 -0.96
C THR A 561 2.43 -0.74 -0.05
N GLU A 562 3.74 -0.67 -0.31
CA GLU A 562 4.71 -1.39 0.51
C GLU A 562 4.92 -0.72 1.86
N GLY A 563 4.81 -1.51 2.92
CA GLY A 563 5.05 -1.08 4.29
C GLY A 563 4.07 -0.01 4.81
N MET A 564 4.48 0.66 5.87
CA MET A 564 3.77 1.77 6.51
C MET A 564 4.58 3.07 6.44
N LEU A 565 3.94 4.21 6.67
CA LEU A 565 4.51 5.55 6.60
C LEU A 565 5.72 5.71 7.54
N ASN A 566 5.74 5.06 8.70
CA ASN A 566 6.90 5.05 9.62
C ASN A 566 8.11 4.29 9.07
N GLU A 567 7.96 3.47 8.03
CA GLU A 567 9.04 2.72 7.38
C GLU A 567 9.65 3.50 6.20
N ARG A 568 8.97 4.57 5.76
CA ARG A 568 9.46 5.55 4.76
C ARG A 568 9.90 4.90 3.44
N ILE A 569 9.27 3.80 3.03
CA ILE A 569 9.56 3.15 1.75
C ILE A 569 9.13 4.09 0.61
N CYS A 570 10.08 4.45 -0.26
CA CYS A 570 9.84 5.33 -1.41
C CYS A 570 9.80 4.57 -2.74
N ALA A 571 10.53 3.46 -2.85
CA ALA A 571 10.57 2.66 -4.08
C ALA A 571 10.83 1.18 -3.79
N THR A 572 10.36 0.34 -4.71
CA THR A 572 10.47 -1.12 -4.65
C THR A 572 11.20 -1.64 -5.87
N ALA A 573 12.01 -2.68 -5.68
CA ALA A 573 12.60 -3.49 -6.74
C ALA A 573 12.18 -4.94 -6.54
N LEU A 574 11.51 -5.52 -7.53
CA LEU A 574 11.14 -6.93 -7.57
C LEU A 574 11.98 -7.64 -8.62
N PHE A 575 12.69 -8.67 -8.22
CA PHE A 575 13.43 -9.56 -9.10
C PHE A 575 12.77 -10.93 -9.12
N TYR A 576 12.08 -11.23 -10.22
CA TYR A 576 11.57 -12.56 -10.51
C TYR A 576 12.75 -13.39 -11.00
N TYR A 577 13.36 -14.16 -10.09
CA TYR A 577 14.65 -14.81 -10.35
C TYR A 577 14.53 -16.27 -10.75
N ASP A 578 13.37 -16.89 -10.51
CA ASP A 578 13.09 -18.26 -10.89
C ASP A 578 11.57 -18.46 -11.01
N SER A 579 11.09 -18.89 -12.16
CA SER A 579 9.67 -19.17 -12.40
C SER A 579 9.55 -20.38 -13.32
N GLU A 580 8.71 -21.34 -12.95
CA GLU A 580 8.52 -22.57 -13.72
C GLU A 580 7.06 -22.99 -13.69
N ASN A 581 6.55 -23.47 -14.83
CA ASN A 581 5.25 -24.10 -14.96
C ASN A 581 4.04 -23.27 -14.47
N ILE A 582 4.10 -21.95 -14.56
CA ILE A 582 3.00 -21.03 -14.22
C ILE A 582 2.52 -20.23 -15.43
N THR A 583 1.23 -19.91 -15.46
CA THR A 583 0.64 -19.01 -16.48
C THR A 583 1.21 -17.59 -16.39
N ASP A 584 0.89 -16.77 -17.39
CA ASP A 584 1.25 -15.36 -17.35
C ASP A 584 0.61 -14.68 -16.14
N CYS A 585 1.38 -13.87 -15.42
CA CYS A 585 0.92 -13.14 -14.25
C CYS A 585 1.38 -11.69 -14.32
N HIS A 586 0.54 -10.77 -13.82
CA HIS A 586 0.80 -9.35 -13.90
C HIS A 586 0.96 -8.73 -12.51
N LEU A 587 1.68 -7.62 -12.48
CA LEU A 587 1.68 -6.67 -11.36
C LEU A 587 0.86 -5.47 -11.81
N ASP A 588 -0.37 -5.39 -11.32
CA ASP A 588 -1.31 -4.32 -11.65
C ASP A 588 -1.05 -3.08 -10.79
N PHE A 589 -1.26 -1.90 -11.37
CA PHE A 589 -1.03 -0.61 -10.72
C PHE A 589 -2.25 0.30 -10.81
N ARG A 590 -2.54 1.01 -9.72
CA ARG A 590 -3.55 2.08 -9.66
C ARG A 590 -3.09 3.22 -8.73
N THR A 591 -3.70 4.38 -8.90
CA THR A 591 -3.43 5.55 -8.04
C THR A 591 -4.62 6.52 -8.07
N PRO A 592 -4.84 7.31 -7.00
CA PRO A 592 -5.75 8.45 -7.04
C PRO A 592 -5.34 9.47 -8.11
N ALA A 593 -6.34 9.97 -8.83
CA ALA A 593 -6.25 11.10 -9.74
C ALA A 593 -6.26 12.44 -8.97
N ASP A 594 -5.75 13.48 -9.62
CA ASP A 594 -5.79 14.86 -9.12
C ASP A 594 -7.23 15.43 -9.20
N ARG A 595 -7.95 15.26 -8.10
CA ARG A 595 -9.34 15.69 -7.95
C ARG A 595 -9.46 17.20 -8.05
N GLU A 596 -8.63 17.92 -7.31
CA GLU A 596 -8.70 19.36 -7.16
C GLU A 596 -8.42 20.05 -8.49
N GLU A 597 -7.37 19.63 -9.20
CA GLU A 597 -7.06 20.21 -10.50
C GLU A 597 -8.18 19.97 -11.50
N LEU A 598 -8.75 18.75 -11.53
CA LEU A 598 -9.79 18.42 -12.49
C LEU A 598 -11.12 19.10 -12.17
N VAL A 599 -11.60 19.08 -10.91
CA VAL A 599 -12.88 19.72 -10.53
C VAL A 599 -12.85 21.22 -10.79
N VAL A 600 -11.73 21.89 -10.47
CA VAL A 600 -11.62 23.35 -10.63
C VAL A 600 -11.49 23.77 -12.10
N ASN A 601 -10.79 23.00 -12.92
CA ASN A 601 -10.40 23.43 -14.27
C ASN A 601 -11.11 22.71 -15.41
N LEU A 602 -11.96 21.72 -15.14
CA LEU A 602 -12.70 21.00 -16.17
C LEU A 602 -13.92 21.81 -16.64
N ASN A 603 -14.02 22.03 -17.94
CA ASN A 603 -15.24 22.50 -18.57
C ASN A 603 -16.17 21.31 -18.85
N TYR A 604 -17.24 21.18 -18.07
CA TYR A 604 -18.26 20.14 -18.21
C TYR A 604 -19.67 20.74 -17.99
N GLU A 605 -20.71 19.98 -18.31
CA GLU A 605 -22.11 20.37 -18.08
C GLU A 605 -22.55 19.89 -16.68
N GLN A 606 -23.19 20.76 -15.90
CA GLN A 606 -23.61 20.41 -14.54
C GLN A 606 -24.50 19.16 -14.54
N SER A 607 -24.26 18.26 -13.59
CA SER A 607 -24.99 16.99 -13.43
C SER A 607 -24.83 15.99 -14.59
N GLN A 608 -23.86 16.21 -15.51
CA GLN A 608 -23.58 15.31 -16.63
C GLN A 608 -22.24 14.59 -16.44
N HIS A 609 -22.29 13.37 -15.89
CA HIS A 609 -21.10 12.55 -15.62
C HIS A 609 -20.64 11.73 -16.84
N PHE A 610 -21.58 11.37 -17.72
CA PHE A 610 -21.31 10.51 -18.88
C PHE A 610 -20.22 11.05 -19.84
N PRO A 611 -20.17 12.35 -20.18
CA PRO A 611 -19.07 12.92 -20.95
C PRO A 611 -17.69 12.82 -20.27
N ILE A 612 -17.65 12.89 -18.93
CA ILE A 612 -16.42 12.82 -18.13
C ILE A 612 -15.87 11.39 -18.18
N GLU A 613 -16.73 10.40 -17.93
CA GLU A 613 -16.37 8.96 -17.97
C GLU A 613 -15.90 8.49 -19.36
N ARG A 614 -16.33 9.17 -20.43
CA ARG A 614 -15.86 8.90 -21.80
C ARG A 614 -14.56 9.61 -22.17
N THR A 615 -14.14 10.59 -21.37
CA THR A 615 -12.93 11.40 -21.62
C THR A 615 -11.77 10.91 -20.75
N PHE A 616 -12.02 10.74 -19.45
CA PHE A 616 -11.04 10.39 -18.43
C PHE A 616 -11.19 8.92 -18.02
N ALA A 617 -10.09 8.30 -17.64
CA ALA A 617 -10.06 6.93 -17.14
C ALA A 617 -10.60 6.82 -15.70
N ILE A 618 -11.81 7.33 -15.47
CA ILE A 618 -12.49 7.38 -14.19
C ILE A 618 -13.76 6.53 -14.35
N PRO A 619 -13.71 5.21 -14.07
CA PRO A 619 -14.89 4.36 -14.18
C PRO A 619 -15.88 4.73 -13.08
N ASN A 620 -17.10 5.13 -13.45
CA ASN A 620 -18.12 5.63 -12.53
C ASN A 620 -17.67 6.90 -11.78
N ALA A 621 -17.76 8.06 -12.44
CA ALA A 621 -17.35 9.37 -11.91
C ALA A 621 -18.10 9.82 -10.64
N ASN A 622 -18.98 8.97 -10.09
CA ASN A 622 -19.73 9.18 -8.87
C ASN A 622 -19.20 8.37 -7.67
N ARG A 623 -18.13 7.57 -7.83
CA ARG A 623 -17.67 6.61 -6.81
C ARG A 623 -16.36 6.91 -6.12
N ASP A 624 -15.29 7.19 -6.86
CA ASP A 624 -13.97 7.47 -6.30
C ASP A 624 -13.03 8.09 -7.36
N THR A 625 -11.84 8.49 -6.93
CA THR A 625 -10.80 9.11 -7.76
C THR A 625 -9.75 8.12 -8.27
N LEU A 626 -9.89 6.82 -8.04
CA LEU A 626 -8.87 5.83 -8.39
C LEU A 626 -8.84 5.53 -9.89
N GLN A 627 -7.65 5.62 -10.48
CA GLN A 627 -7.42 5.22 -11.87
C GLN A 627 -6.55 3.96 -11.93
N HIS A 628 -7.08 2.91 -12.56
CA HIS A 628 -6.26 1.77 -12.94
C HIS A 628 -5.32 2.17 -14.09
N VAL A 629 -4.02 2.17 -13.82
CA VAL A 629 -2.99 2.63 -14.75
C VAL A 629 -2.65 1.54 -15.77
N GLY A 630 -2.50 0.30 -15.32
CA GLY A 630 -2.14 -0.85 -16.15
C GLY A 630 -1.44 -1.95 -15.36
N GLY A 631 -1.16 -3.08 -16.03
CA GLY A 631 -0.45 -4.21 -15.43
C GLY A 631 0.83 -4.55 -16.18
N VAL A 632 1.92 -4.78 -15.45
CA VAL A 632 3.20 -5.20 -16.02
C VAL A 632 3.22 -6.72 -16.04
N LEU A 633 3.52 -7.30 -17.20
CA LEU A 633 3.73 -8.74 -17.28
C LEU A 633 4.99 -9.12 -16.48
N THR A 634 4.87 -10.05 -15.53
CA THR A 634 5.96 -10.43 -14.62
C THR A 634 6.61 -11.78 -14.96
N THR A 635 5.97 -12.54 -15.85
CA THR A 635 6.43 -13.83 -16.37
C THR A 635 6.47 -13.80 -17.90
N ASN A 636 7.37 -14.56 -18.55
CA ASN A 636 7.36 -14.84 -20.00
C ASN A 636 7.19 -13.63 -20.95
N SER A 637 8.27 -12.93 -21.27
CA SER A 637 8.39 -12.42 -22.63
C SER A 637 9.06 -13.51 -23.49
N PRO A 638 8.50 -13.93 -24.65
CA PRO A 638 9.20 -14.80 -25.60
C PRO A 638 10.52 -14.20 -26.13
N SER A 639 10.90 -13.00 -25.68
CA SER A 639 12.19 -12.34 -25.90
C SER A 639 13.35 -12.92 -25.07
N THR A 640 13.04 -13.62 -23.97
CA THR A 640 14.03 -13.98 -22.95
C THR A 640 14.70 -15.34 -23.16
N GLY A 641 14.29 -16.11 -24.17
CA GLY A 641 14.68 -17.53 -24.26
C GLY A 641 14.17 -18.30 -23.04
N ASP A 642 14.66 -19.52 -22.82
CA ASP A 642 14.23 -20.43 -21.73
C ASP A 642 14.55 -19.93 -20.30
N ALA A 643 14.80 -18.63 -20.08
CA ALA A 643 15.37 -18.08 -18.85
C ALA A 643 14.39 -17.22 -18.00
N ASP A 644 13.07 -17.29 -18.25
CA ASP A 644 11.92 -16.85 -17.43
C ASP A 644 12.19 -15.87 -16.25
N THR A 645 12.74 -14.68 -16.51
CA THR A 645 13.07 -13.71 -15.44
C THR A 645 12.93 -12.25 -15.87
N ARG A 646 12.55 -11.39 -14.92
CA ARG A 646 12.33 -9.94 -15.12
C ARG A 646 12.61 -9.19 -13.82
N ALA A 647 13.12 -7.97 -13.94
CA ALA A 647 13.18 -7.00 -12.85
C ALA A 647 12.12 -5.92 -13.05
N VAL A 648 11.39 -5.55 -12.00
CA VAL A 648 10.37 -4.48 -12.02
C VAL A 648 10.65 -3.51 -10.87
N PHE A 649 10.67 -2.22 -11.16
CA PHE A 649 10.93 -1.14 -10.22
C PHE A 649 9.76 -0.18 -10.24
N PHE A 650 9.27 0.22 -9.07
CA PHE A 650 8.14 1.15 -8.99
C PHE A 650 8.20 1.97 -7.69
N PRO A 651 7.64 3.18 -7.69
CA PRO A 651 7.55 4.01 -6.50
C PRO A 651 6.42 3.56 -5.59
N ASN A 652 6.55 3.88 -4.30
CA ASN A 652 5.47 3.70 -3.32
C ASN A 652 4.36 4.77 -3.43
N LEU A 653 4.16 5.29 -4.64
CA LEU A 653 3.11 6.23 -5.04
C LEU A 653 1.98 5.52 -5.79
N LEU A 654 2.18 4.25 -6.16
CA LEU A 654 1.22 3.45 -6.88
C LEU A 654 0.79 2.31 -5.96
N GLN A 655 -0.51 2.19 -5.70
CA GLN A 655 -1.04 0.93 -5.18
C GLN A 655 -0.83 -0.14 -6.24
N HIS A 656 -0.42 -1.32 -5.80
CA HIS A 656 -0.19 -2.44 -6.68
C HIS A 656 -0.83 -3.71 -6.13
N ARG A 657 -1.05 -4.67 -7.03
CA ARG A 657 -1.45 -6.03 -6.66
C ARG A 657 -0.89 -7.03 -7.65
N VAL A 658 -0.72 -8.26 -7.17
CA VAL A 658 -0.39 -9.39 -8.03
C VAL A 658 -1.68 -9.96 -8.60
N SER A 659 -1.77 -10.13 -9.92
CA SER A 659 -2.91 -10.79 -10.55
C SER A 659 -2.88 -12.32 -10.31
N PRO A 660 -4.04 -13.00 -10.35
CA PRO A 660 -4.10 -14.45 -10.21
C PRO A 660 -3.28 -15.19 -11.27
N PHE A 661 -2.78 -16.38 -10.94
CA PHE A 661 -2.10 -17.27 -11.89
C PHE A 661 -2.18 -18.72 -11.44
N ARG A 662 -2.00 -19.65 -12.38
CA ARG A 662 -2.14 -21.09 -12.11
C ARG A 662 -1.07 -21.90 -12.81
N LEU A 663 -1.06 -23.21 -12.58
CA LEU A 663 -0.19 -24.14 -13.30
C LEU A 663 -0.46 -24.11 -14.82
N LYS A 664 0.62 -24.05 -15.63
CA LYS A 664 0.54 -24.22 -17.09
C LYS A 664 0.20 -25.67 -17.46
N ASP A 665 0.94 -26.59 -16.88
CA ASP A 665 0.67 -28.03 -16.88
C ASP A 665 0.17 -28.41 -15.46
N PRO A 666 -1.13 -28.67 -15.29
CA PRO A 666 -1.71 -28.96 -13.98
C PRO A 666 -1.25 -30.29 -13.38
N THR A 667 -0.48 -31.10 -14.12
CA THR A 667 0.05 -32.39 -13.63
C THR A 667 1.43 -32.30 -13.01
N ARG A 668 2.06 -31.11 -13.06
CA ARG A 668 3.40 -30.87 -12.53
C ARG A 668 3.37 -29.70 -11.55
N PRO A 669 4.19 -29.69 -10.49
CA PRO A 669 4.34 -28.51 -9.65
C PRO A 669 4.91 -27.34 -10.46
N GLY A 670 4.67 -26.14 -9.94
CA GLY A 670 5.17 -24.89 -10.51
C GLY A 670 5.48 -23.89 -9.40
N HIS A 671 6.30 -22.89 -9.72
CA HIS A 671 6.69 -21.89 -8.74
C HIS A 671 6.96 -20.53 -9.36
N ARG A 672 6.94 -19.52 -8.49
CA ARG A 672 7.39 -18.16 -8.77
C ARG A 672 8.20 -17.66 -7.57
N LYS A 673 9.48 -17.37 -7.76
CA LYS A 673 10.38 -16.93 -6.70
C LYS A 673 10.79 -15.47 -6.89
N ILE A 674 10.72 -14.69 -5.81
CA ILE A 674 10.87 -13.25 -5.85
C ILE A 674 11.85 -12.79 -4.77
N LEU A 675 12.84 -12.00 -5.17
CA LEU A 675 13.59 -11.12 -4.27
C LEU A 675 13.00 -9.72 -4.37
N ALA A 676 12.47 -9.21 -3.26
CA ALA A 676 11.96 -7.86 -3.13
C ALA A 676 12.93 -7.03 -2.28
N LEU A 677 13.30 -5.86 -2.79
CA LEU A 677 14.08 -4.86 -2.08
C LEU A 677 13.26 -3.59 -1.98
N PHE A 678 13.18 -3.01 -0.78
CA PHE A 678 12.45 -1.78 -0.52
C PHE A 678 13.43 -0.69 -0.11
N LEU A 679 13.52 0.35 -0.92
CA LEU A 679 14.33 1.52 -0.64
C LEU A 679 13.58 2.42 0.34
N VAL A 680 14.17 2.65 1.50
CA VAL A 680 13.76 3.68 2.45
C VAL A 680 14.26 5.03 1.95
N ASP A 681 13.43 6.08 2.04
CA ASP A 681 13.76 7.43 1.57
C ASP A 681 15.11 7.89 2.14
N PRO A 682 16.15 8.10 1.31
CA PRO A 682 17.46 8.55 1.76
C PRO A 682 17.43 9.90 2.51
N ALA A 683 16.38 10.72 2.30
CA ALA A 683 16.18 11.96 3.02
C ALA A 683 15.60 11.78 4.44
N ILE A 684 15.00 10.62 4.72
CA ILE A 684 14.29 10.32 5.98
C ILE A 684 14.71 8.95 6.52
N PRO A 685 15.96 8.80 6.99
CA PRO A 685 16.41 7.53 7.57
C PRO A 685 15.57 7.17 8.80
N VAL A 686 15.29 5.88 8.95
CA VAL A 686 14.54 5.31 10.08
C VAL A 686 15.45 4.46 10.96
N LEU A 687 14.94 3.97 12.10
CA LEU A 687 15.65 2.95 12.87
C LEU A 687 15.95 1.73 12.00
N SER A 688 17.19 1.28 12.03
CA SER A 688 17.65 0.12 11.25
C SER A 688 18.34 -0.92 12.13
N THR A 689 18.75 -2.02 11.51
CA THR A 689 19.61 -3.03 12.14
C THR A 689 20.99 -2.50 12.52
N ALA A 690 21.35 -1.27 12.13
CA ALA A 690 22.53 -0.58 12.64
C ALA A 690 22.32 -0.03 14.07
N ASN A 691 21.08 0.06 14.55
CA ASN A 691 20.74 0.55 15.88
C ASN A 691 20.05 -0.51 16.74
N VAL A 692 19.34 -1.44 16.11
CA VAL A 692 18.62 -2.52 16.78
C VAL A 692 19.46 -3.79 16.75
N PRO A 693 19.83 -4.38 17.90
CA PRO A 693 20.52 -5.65 17.92
C PRO A 693 19.67 -6.82 17.45
N PRO A 694 20.30 -7.94 17.03
CA PRO A 694 19.53 -9.13 16.68
C PRO A 694 18.61 -9.57 17.81
N GLN A 695 17.36 -9.84 17.44
CA GLN A 695 16.26 -10.14 18.35
C GLN A 695 16.02 -11.65 18.49
N GLN A 696 16.68 -12.46 17.64
CA GLN A 696 16.54 -13.91 17.55
C GLN A 696 17.18 -14.60 18.75
N ARG A 697 16.38 -15.25 19.61
CA ARG A 697 16.89 -15.96 20.80
C ARG A 697 17.90 -17.05 20.44
N HIS A 698 17.65 -17.79 19.36
CA HIS A 698 18.55 -18.86 18.91
C HIS A 698 19.93 -18.34 18.45
N TRP A 699 20.03 -17.10 17.94
CA TRP A 699 21.34 -16.48 17.61
C TRP A 699 22.09 -16.13 18.89
N TRP A 700 21.40 -15.53 19.87
CA TRP A 700 21.97 -15.17 21.16
C TRP A 700 22.44 -16.39 21.96
N ALA A 701 21.62 -17.44 22.04
CA ALA A 701 21.94 -18.64 22.81
C ALA A 701 23.19 -19.35 22.28
N LYS A 702 23.33 -19.42 20.95
CA LYS A 702 24.49 -19.98 20.27
C LYS A 702 25.75 -19.15 20.48
N GLU A 703 25.66 -17.83 20.36
CA GLU A 703 26.81 -16.92 20.50
C GLU A 703 27.33 -16.88 21.95
N THR A 704 26.42 -16.78 22.92
CA THR A 704 26.79 -16.70 24.33
C THR A 704 27.18 -18.05 24.95
N ARG A 705 26.89 -19.16 24.26
CA ARG A 705 27.00 -20.54 24.76
C ARG A 705 26.31 -20.75 26.11
N VAL A 706 25.32 -19.90 26.43
CA VAL A 706 24.61 -19.95 27.71
C VAL A 706 23.84 -21.26 27.82
N GLU A 707 23.26 -21.76 26.72
CA GLU A 707 22.65 -23.09 26.66
C GLU A 707 23.63 -24.21 27.03
N GLU A 708 24.83 -24.23 26.43
CA GLU A 708 25.85 -25.24 26.74
C GLU A 708 26.30 -25.15 28.21
N ALA A 709 26.45 -23.92 28.73
CA ALA A 709 26.88 -23.68 30.11
C ALA A 709 25.80 -24.06 31.14
N LEU A 710 24.52 -23.82 30.83
CA LEU A 710 23.37 -24.19 31.66
C LEU A 710 23.10 -25.69 31.58
N ALA A 711 23.10 -26.29 30.38
CA ALA A 711 22.92 -27.73 30.18
C ALA A 711 24.02 -28.56 30.86
N ALA A 712 25.25 -28.01 30.98
CA ALA A 712 26.33 -28.64 31.75
C ALA A 712 26.08 -28.63 33.28
N ARG A 713 25.13 -27.84 33.78
CA ARG A 713 24.90 -27.60 35.21
C ARG A 713 23.49 -27.92 35.69
N LEU A 714 22.51 -27.99 34.79
CA LEU A 714 21.09 -28.11 35.10
C LEU A 714 20.42 -29.14 34.18
N PRO A 715 19.40 -29.87 34.68
CA PRO A 715 18.50 -30.65 33.84
C PRO A 715 17.87 -29.79 32.74
N ASN A 716 17.52 -30.42 31.62
CA ASN A 716 16.99 -29.73 30.43
C ASN A 716 15.75 -28.89 30.74
N GLU A 717 14.88 -29.35 31.65
CA GLU A 717 13.67 -28.62 32.03
C GLU A 717 13.99 -27.30 32.76
N LEU A 718 15.02 -27.29 33.61
CA LEU A 718 15.45 -26.09 34.35
C LEU A 718 16.28 -25.14 33.48
N THR A 719 17.08 -25.69 32.55
CA THR A 719 17.77 -24.89 31.53
C THR A 719 16.78 -24.13 30.67
N LYS A 720 15.73 -24.81 30.21
CA LYS A 720 14.64 -24.19 29.43
C LYS A 720 13.91 -23.12 30.23
N LEU A 721 13.56 -23.41 31.49
CA LEU A 721 12.87 -22.44 32.36
C LEU A 721 13.69 -21.14 32.60
N ILE A 722 15.02 -21.24 32.73
CA ILE A 722 15.88 -20.05 32.91
C ILE A 722 16.01 -19.23 31.62
N LEU A 723 16.05 -19.88 30.47
CA LEU A 723 16.08 -19.22 29.16
C LEU A 723 14.73 -18.58 28.80
N ASP A 724 13.63 -19.16 29.30
CA ASP A 724 12.28 -18.64 29.12
C ASP A 724 11.96 -17.50 30.12
N ASP A 725 12.61 -17.45 31.29
CA ASP A 725 12.41 -16.44 32.35
C ASP A 725 13.27 -15.16 32.16
N THR A 726 14.13 -15.11 31.14
CA THR A 726 14.79 -13.85 30.76
C THR A 726 13.76 -12.89 30.16
N THR A 727 13.49 -11.81 30.89
CA THR A 727 12.53 -10.75 30.61
C THR A 727 12.53 -10.27 29.14
N GLY A 728 11.59 -10.79 28.33
CA GLY A 728 11.01 -10.14 27.14
C GLY A 728 11.81 -10.09 25.83
N MET A 729 13.15 -10.14 25.84
CA MET A 729 14.04 -10.03 24.66
C MET A 729 15.43 -10.65 24.96
N PRO A 730 16.10 -11.33 24.01
CA PRO A 730 15.63 -11.75 22.68
C PRO A 730 14.53 -12.83 22.76
N PHE A 731 13.69 -12.93 21.71
CA PHE A 731 12.55 -13.86 21.66
C PHE A 731 12.69 -14.95 20.59
N ASP A 732 11.97 -16.05 20.81
CA ASP A 732 12.00 -17.24 19.96
C ASP A 732 11.15 -17.08 18.69
N LEU A 733 11.15 -18.11 17.84
CA LEU A 733 10.44 -18.10 16.57
C LEU A 733 8.91 -18.12 16.76
N ASP A 734 8.40 -18.83 17.76
CA ASP A 734 6.95 -18.96 18.00
C ASP A 734 6.37 -17.61 18.42
N GLU A 735 7.04 -16.91 19.33
CA GLU A 735 6.69 -15.55 19.69
C GLU A 735 6.82 -14.59 18.48
N ALA A 736 7.86 -14.74 17.64
CA ALA A 736 8.01 -13.95 16.42
C ALA A 736 6.86 -14.17 15.42
N LYS A 737 6.40 -15.40 15.27
CA LYS A 737 5.25 -15.76 14.42
C LYS A 737 3.95 -15.17 14.99
N SER A 738 3.75 -15.21 16.30
CA SER A 738 2.60 -14.58 16.97
C SER A 738 2.60 -13.05 16.77
N ILE A 739 3.74 -12.38 16.98
CA ILE A 739 3.88 -10.94 16.73
C ILE A 739 3.63 -10.59 15.26
N ARG A 740 4.08 -11.45 14.32
CA ARG A 740 3.81 -11.27 12.89
C ARG A 740 2.31 -11.27 12.60
N LEU A 741 1.53 -12.14 13.24
CA LEU A 741 0.06 -12.16 13.10
C LEU A 741 -0.54 -10.83 13.58
N ASP A 742 -0.19 -10.38 14.79
CA ASP A 742 -0.66 -9.09 15.32
C ASP A 742 -0.30 -7.90 14.41
N LEU A 743 0.91 -7.93 13.83
CA LEU A 743 1.36 -6.94 12.87
C LEU A 743 0.54 -7.01 11.57
N MET A 744 0.29 -8.21 11.03
CA MET A 744 -0.52 -8.39 9.83
C MET A 744 -1.97 -7.93 10.05
N ASP A 745 -2.52 -8.17 11.23
CA ASP A 745 -3.85 -7.71 11.61
C ASP A 745 -3.92 -6.18 11.67
N GLU A 746 -2.95 -5.53 12.34
CA GLU A 746 -2.86 -4.07 12.35
C GLU A 746 -2.76 -3.52 10.93
N ARG A 747 -1.94 -4.14 10.08
CA ARG A 747 -1.75 -3.70 8.69
C ARG A 747 -3.00 -3.86 7.85
N SER A 748 -3.74 -4.96 8.03
CA SER A 748 -4.99 -5.20 7.30
C SER A 748 -6.03 -4.14 7.68
N MET A 749 -6.22 -3.87 8.97
CA MET A 749 -7.13 -2.80 9.44
C MET A 749 -6.73 -1.42 8.90
N LYS A 750 -5.43 -1.12 8.89
CA LYS A 750 -4.91 0.16 8.36
C LYS A 750 -5.03 0.28 6.85
N GLN A 751 -4.88 -0.84 6.14
CA GLN A 751 -5.10 -0.93 4.70
C GLN A 751 -6.57 -0.71 4.35
N ASP A 752 -7.50 -1.30 5.11
CA ASP A 752 -8.94 -1.06 4.93
C ASP A 752 -9.30 0.41 5.14
N SER A 753 -8.77 1.03 6.20
CA SER A 753 -8.96 2.47 6.45
C SER A 753 -8.34 3.36 5.37
N THR A 754 -7.17 2.97 4.85
CA THR A 754 -6.51 3.61 3.70
C THR A 754 -7.38 3.53 2.45
N GLU A 755 -7.92 2.34 2.16
CA GLU A 755 -8.78 2.08 1.02
C GLU A 755 -10.08 2.89 1.13
N GLU A 756 -10.69 2.92 2.31
CA GLU A 756 -11.86 3.74 2.60
C GLU A 756 -11.57 5.23 2.35
N GLN A 757 -10.43 5.76 2.81
CA GLN A 757 -10.06 7.17 2.54
C GLN A 757 -9.87 7.45 1.05
N LEU A 758 -9.23 6.55 0.31
CA LEU A 758 -9.07 6.67 -1.14
C LEU A 758 -10.42 6.64 -1.87
N HIS A 759 -11.40 5.88 -1.37
CA HIS A 759 -12.75 5.83 -1.92
C HIS A 759 -13.65 6.99 -1.46
N ILE A 760 -13.46 7.56 -0.26
CA ILE A 760 -14.22 8.73 0.21
C ILE A 760 -13.94 9.97 -0.66
N ALA A 761 -12.75 10.06 -1.26
CA ALA A 761 -12.40 11.11 -2.19
C ALA A 761 -13.26 11.03 -3.48
N ASN A 762 -14.48 11.56 -3.40
CA ASN A 762 -15.49 11.55 -4.46
C ASN A 762 -15.43 12.80 -5.32
N TRP A 763 -15.75 12.69 -6.60
CA TRP A 763 -15.88 13.85 -7.48
C TRP A 763 -17.11 14.69 -7.12
N ASN A 764 -16.95 16.00 -6.92
CA ASN A 764 -18.07 16.92 -6.67
C ASN A 764 -18.46 17.67 -7.94
N PHE A 765 -18.83 16.96 -9.00
CA PHE A 765 -19.24 17.60 -10.26
C PHE A 765 -20.65 18.25 -10.19
N CYS A 766 -21.34 18.22 -9.05
CA CYS A 766 -22.73 18.69 -8.90
C CYS A 766 -22.89 20.06 -8.18
N GLU A 767 -21.85 20.57 -7.51
CA GLU A 767 -21.97 21.68 -6.53
C GLU A 767 -21.51 23.07 -7.02
N HIS A 768 -21.72 23.41 -8.30
CA HIS A 768 -21.44 24.76 -8.82
C HIS A 768 -22.70 25.61 -9.05
#